data_AF-A0A3C0DSL9-F1
#
_entry.id   AF-A0A3C0DSL9-F1
#
_cell.length_a   1.000
_cell.length_b   1.000
_cell.length_c   1.000
_cell.angle_alpha   90.00
_cell.angle_beta   90.00
_cell.angle_gamma   90.00
#
_symmetry.space_group_name_H-M   'P 1'
#
loop_
_entity.id
_entity.type
_entity.pdbx_description
1 polymer ?
#
loop_
_entity_poly.entity_id
_entity_poly.type
_entity_poly.pdbx_seq_one_letter_code
_entity_poly.pdbx_strand_id
1 'polypeptide(L)'
;MKSCYFIKPLVLLSTIILATALLSAVPAKEPENFLSRVRQLTFEGRRSGEGYFSADGSSLIFQSERESGNPFYQIYTLNFETGDSERVSPGHGKTTCAFFNPNGNRVLFGSTHHDPQAREKQKAEIDFRASGKQRRYSWDYDETMDIFTANPDGSDLRQITTARGYDAEAGFSPNGKKIVFSSTRSAYADNLTKEEKKLREIDLSYFGEIYIMNTDGSGQTRLTQTPGYDGGPFFSPDGQRIVWRRFNKSGSVAEIHTMKLDGTDVRKITQFNSMSWAPYFHPTGEYIIFASNKLGFSNFELYLVDALGQHEPIRITKRAGFDGLPVFSPNGSQLCWTSNATPEKQSQLFIANWNHNGALAALQQSPSRNKTTLVASSPFVTESDIKRHVAYLASDELEGRRTGTEGIRKAADYIRDELASAELKPLGTEAGSFDHTFEFTGGVELVKENNQMILRGHTGEDHTFALNKDFRPLAFSANGEIEGEVIFAGYGLTKPGKLGVRYNSYGGLNVKDKIVMVLRYVPEEISVDRRQQLNRYAGLRYKALIARNNGAKALLIVTGPNSPNAGKLASLSFDTSMAGAGIPVISISGEMGNSLVEFYGKSLKELQTSLDKENPHAVHGLSLPGIVLNIKTHIKRIRKKDKNIIAVLPPTDQASVASTPEYVML
;
A
#
# COMPACT_ATOMS: atom_id res chain seq x y z
N MET A 1 9.57 20.55 -93.19
CA MET A 1 10.63 21.35 -92.54
C MET A 1 10.09 21.90 -91.23
N LYS A 2 11.01 22.13 -90.29
CA LYS A 2 10.83 22.35 -88.84
C LYS A 2 9.89 23.48 -88.40
N SER A 3 9.26 23.22 -87.24
CA SER A 3 8.95 24.09 -86.07
C SER A 3 8.18 25.42 -86.24
N CYS A 4 7.12 25.63 -85.42
CA CYS A 4 7.16 26.44 -84.18
C CYS A 4 5.77 26.90 -83.64
N TYR A 5 5.54 26.67 -82.34
CA TYR A 5 4.77 27.36 -81.27
C TYR A 5 3.30 27.87 -81.42
N PHE A 6 2.41 27.59 -80.44
CA PHE A 6 2.05 28.45 -79.26
C PHE A 6 0.78 27.92 -78.47
N ILE A 7 0.94 27.76 -77.14
CA ILE A 7 0.10 28.07 -75.92
C ILE A 7 -1.44 27.77 -75.80
N LYS A 8 -1.80 27.23 -74.61
CA LYS A 8 -3.08 26.91 -73.89
C LYS A 8 -4.12 28.09 -73.76
N PRO A 9 -5.34 27.99 -73.11
CA PRO A 9 -5.97 26.95 -72.25
C PRO A 9 -7.50 26.65 -72.37
N LEU A 10 -7.91 25.53 -71.74
CA LEU A 10 -9.10 25.19 -70.91
C LEU A 10 -10.50 25.83 -71.16
N VAL A 11 -11.58 25.01 -71.14
CA VAL A 11 -12.82 25.21 -70.32
C VAL A 11 -13.92 24.12 -70.50
N LEU A 12 -14.49 23.72 -69.35
CA LEU A 12 -15.82 23.14 -69.00
C LEU A 12 -16.39 21.86 -69.64
N LEU A 13 -16.91 20.98 -68.78
CA LEU A 13 -18.34 20.64 -68.82
C LEU A 13 -18.91 20.29 -67.42
N SER A 14 -20.14 20.73 -67.20
CA SER A 14 -20.94 20.70 -65.98
C SER A 14 -22.11 19.73 -66.11
N THR A 15 -22.52 19.06 -65.02
CA THR A 15 -23.91 18.59 -64.82
C THR A 15 -24.27 18.47 -63.34
N ILE A 16 -25.44 19.02 -63.01
CA ILE A 16 -26.09 19.17 -61.69
C ILE A 16 -27.11 18.04 -61.52
N ILE A 17 -27.17 17.35 -60.36
CA ILE A 17 -28.42 16.76 -59.84
C ILE A 17 -28.52 16.93 -58.31
N LEU A 18 -29.73 17.31 -57.92
CA LEU A 18 -30.33 17.75 -56.66
C LEU A 18 -30.12 16.83 -55.43
N ALA A 19 -29.98 17.47 -54.28
CA ALA A 19 -29.94 16.87 -52.95
C ALA A 19 -31.34 16.56 -52.40
N THR A 20 -31.46 15.47 -51.64
CA THR A 20 -32.31 15.36 -50.43
C THR A 20 -31.72 14.29 -49.51
N ALA A 21 -31.70 14.61 -48.23
CA ALA A 21 -30.83 14.05 -47.20
C ALA A 21 -31.27 12.67 -46.67
N LEU A 22 -30.30 11.77 -46.56
CA LEU A 22 -30.25 10.75 -45.51
C LEU A 22 -28.90 10.94 -44.83
N LEU A 23 -28.90 11.56 -43.63
CA LEU A 23 -27.74 11.60 -42.76
C LEU A 23 -27.43 10.18 -42.27
N SER A 24 -26.62 9.45 -43.03
CA SER A 24 -25.82 8.38 -42.46
C SER A 24 -24.59 9.03 -41.81
N ALA A 25 -24.60 9.08 -40.49
CA ALA A 25 -23.46 9.48 -39.68
C ALA A 25 -22.24 8.64 -40.08
N VAL A 26 -21.24 9.29 -40.69
CA VAL A 26 -19.93 8.71 -40.89
C VAL A 26 -19.25 8.67 -39.52
N PRO A 27 -18.83 7.52 -39.00
CA PRO A 27 -18.07 7.49 -37.76
C PRO A 27 -16.69 8.14 -38.01
N ALA A 28 -16.40 9.23 -37.31
CA ALA A 28 -15.12 9.91 -37.40
C ALA A 28 -14.01 9.06 -36.75
N LYS A 29 -12.92 8.83 -37.49
CA LYS A 29 -11.63 8.24 -37.08
C LYS A 29 -10.57 9.14 -37.73
N GLU A 30 -9.58 9.80 -37.13
CA GLU A 30 -9.00 10.01 -35.78
C GLU A 30 -8.23 11.36 -35.84
N PRO A 31 -7.82 11.98 -34.72
CA PRO A 31 -6.42 12.40 -34.68
C PRO A 31 -5.80 12.31 -33.27
N GLU A 32 -5.38 11.12 -32.80
CA GLU A 32 -4.56 11.05 -31.58
C GLU A 32 -3.08 11.39 -31.85
N ASN A 33 -2.83 12.62 -32.31
CA ASN A 33 -1.48 13.19 -32.27
C ASN A 33 -1.48 14.50 -31.46
N PHE A 34 -1.32 14.36 -30.14
CA PHE A 34 -1.23 15.49 -29.22
C PHE A 34 0.07 16.29 -29.37
N LEU A 35 1.12 15.63 -29.86
CA LEU A 35 2.47 16.17 -30.00
C LEU A 35 2.87 16.24 -31.47
N SER A 36 3.32 17.41 -31.91
CA SER A 36 3.90 17.57 -33.24
C SER A 36 5.24 18.28 -33.18
N ARG A 37 6.09 18.06 -34.19
CA ARG A 37 7.44 18.64 -34.26
C ARG A 37 8.30 18.33 -33.02
N VAL A 38 8.19 17.11 -32.50
CA VAL A 38 9.01 16.62 -31.38
C VAL A 38 10.48 16.72 -31.74
N ARG A 39 11.27 17.37 -30.87
CA ARG A 39 12.73 17.46 -31.01
C ARG A 39 13.43 17.40 -29.65
N GLN A 40 14.61 16.80 -29.63
CA GLN A 40 15.53 16.85 -28.49
C GLN A 40 16.09 18.28 -28.36
N LEU A 41 16.13 18.78 -27.13
CA LEU A 41 16.58 20.14 -26.80
C LEU A 41 17.99 20.15 -26.24
N THR A 42 18.35 19.18 -25.41
CA THR A 42 19.68 19.08 -24.79
C THR A 42 20.48 17.92 -25.35
N PHE A 43 21.71 18.20 -25.77
CA PHE A 43 22.65 17.20 -26.32
C PHE A 43 23.92 17.04 -25.48
N GLU A 44 24.21 18.03 -24.63
CA GLU A 44 25.40 18.04 -23.79
C GLU A 44 25.21 17.27 -22.49
N GLY A 45 26.28 16.61 -22.07
CA GLY A 45 26.34 15.92 -20.80
C GLY A 45 25.70 14.53 -20.81
N ARG A 46 25.89 13.82 -19.70
CA ARG A 46 25.42 12.44 -19.52
C ARG A 46 23.90 12.35 -19.44
N ARG A 47 23.25 13.38 -18.90
CA ARG A 47 21.79 13.46 -18.74
C ARG A 47 21.33 14.85 -18.35
N SER A 48 20.14 15.23 -18.80
CA SER A 48 19.43 16.45 -18.42
C SER A 48 17.95 16.16 -18.18
N GLY A 49 17.28 16.97 -17.36
CA GLY A 49 15.85 16.82 -17.09
C GLY A 49 15.28 18.01 -16.31
N GLU A 50 14.02 17.91 -15.91
CA GLU A 50 13.31 18.91 -15.10
C GLU A 50 13.41 20.33 -15.67
N GLY A 51 12.92 20.53 -16.90
CA GLY A 51 12.96 21.82 -17.57
C GLY A 51 11.71 22.67 -17.33
N TYR A 52 11.87 23.88 -16.80
CA TYR A 52 10.79 24.83 -16.54
C TYR A 52 10.99 26.13 -17.32
N PHE A 53 9.92 26.62 -17.94
CA PHE A 53 9.97 27.84 -18.75
C PHE A 53 10.07 29.10 -17.88
N SER A 54 10.75 30.13 -18.39
CA SER A 54 10.57 31.50 -17.92
C SER A 54 9.14 31.97 -18.21
N ALA A 55 8.64 32.98 -17.48
CA ALA A 55 7.25 33.44 -17.61
C ALA A 55 6.90 33.98 -19.00
N ASP A 56 7.88 34.54 -19.72
CA ASP A 56 7.76 35.00 -21.10
C ASP A 56 7.97 33.87 -22.14
N GLY A 57 8.38 32.68 -21.70
CA GLY A 57 8.68 31.53 -22.54
C GLY A 57 9.97 31.64 -23.37
N SER A 58 10.81 32.65 -23.15
CA SER A 58 12.04 32.87 -23.92
C SER A 58 13.20 31.98 -23.47
N SER A 59 13.14 31.42 -22.27
CA SER A 59 14.19 30.63 -21.66
C SER A 59 13.67 29.40 -20.92
N LEU A 60 14.55 28.45 -20.64
CA LEU A 60 14.29 27.27 -19.82
C LEU A 60 15.33 27.17 -18.70
N ILE A 61 14.92 26.78 -17.49
CA ILE A 61 15.83 26.41 -16.40
C ILE A 61 15.71 24.91 -16.15
N PHE A 62 16.83 24.22 -16.00
CA PHE A 62 16.85 22.77 -15.94
C PHE A 62 18.07 22.22 -15.21
N GLN A 63 18.03 20.93 -14.87
CA GLN A 63 19.17 20.25 -14.25
C GLN A 63 19.93 19.39 -15.27
N SER A 64 21.26 19.43 -15.20
CA SER A 64 22.13 18.67 -16.09
C SER A 64 23.38 18.14 -15.40
N GLU A 65 23.76 16.91 -15.73
CA GLU A 65 25.06 16.32 -15.39
C GLU A 65 25.96 16.42 -16.63
N ARG A 66 26.60 17.59 -16.82
CA ARG A 66 27.36 17.89 -18.04
C ARG A 66 28.82 18.28 -17.86
N GLU A 67 29.26 18.53 -16.64
CA GLU A 67 30.63 18.93 -16.36
C GLU A 67 31.52 17.72 -16.04
N SER A 68 32.68 17.61 -16.70
CA SER A 68 33.62 16.50 -16.49
C SER A 68 34.15 16.40 -15.07
N GLY A 69 34.26 17.52 -14.35
CA GLY A 69 34.71 17.61 -12.96
C GLY A 69 33.60 17.51 -11.91
N ASN A 70 32.34 17.36 -12.31
CA ASN A 70 31.21 17.31 -11.39
C ASN A 70 30.31 16.10 -11.69
N PRO A 71 30.24 15.10 -10.79
CA PRO A 71 29.41 13.91 -10.97
C PRO A 71 27.92 14.15 -10.67
N PHE A 72 27.53 15.33 -10.16
CA PHE A 72 26.17 15.63 -9.73
C PHE A 72 25.46 16.56 -10.71
N TYR A 73 24.13 16.55 -10.66
CA TYR A 73 23.31 17.54 -11.36
C TYR A 73 23.68 18.96 -10.89
N GLN A 74 23.83 19.86 -11.84
CA GLN A 74 23.92 21.31 -11.66
C GLN A 74 22.76 21.98 -12.41
N ILE A 75 22.43 23.21 -12.03
CA ILE A 75 21.30 23.97 -12.60
C ILE A 75 21.81 24.89 -13.69
N TYR A 76 21.13 24.88 -14.83
CA TYR A 76 21.46 25.68 -16.00
C TYR A 76 20.22 26.40 -16.53
N THR A 77 20.43 27.58 -17.10
CA THR A 77 19.47 28.22 -18.00
C THR A 77 19.80 27.86 -19.45
N LEU A 78 18.81 27.91 -20.33
CA LEU A 78 18.93 27.81 -21.79
C LEU A 78 18.09 28.92 -22.40
N ASN A 79 18.70 29.77 -23.22
CA ASN A 79 18.00 30.78 -24.00
C ASN A 79 17.54 30.19 -25.34
N PHE A 80 16.26 30.29 -25.70
CA PHE A 80 15.74 29.71 -26.94
C PHE A 80 16.08 30.51 -28.20
N GLU A 81 16.39 31.79 -28.06
CA GLU A 81 16.78 32.67 -29.17
C GLU A 81 18.25 32.45 -29.55
N THR A 82 19.16 32.47 -28.57
CA THR A 82 20.60 32.33 -28.84
C THR A 82 21.09 30.89 -28.82
N GLY A 83 20.40 30.01 -28.08
CA GLY A 83 20.86 28.64 -27.81
C GLY A 83 21.88 28.53 -26.68
N ASP A 84 22.26 29.66 -26.04
CA ASP A 84 23.25 29.68 -24.97
C ASP A 84 22.74 28.97 -23.72
N SER A 85 23.62 28.19 -23.09
CA SER A 85 23.36 27.54 -21.81
C SER A 85 24.36 28.01 -20.75
N GLU A 86 23.86 28.51 -19.62
CA GLU A 86 24.70 29.06 -18.54
C GLU A 86 24.40 28.37 -17.21
N ARG A 87 25.44 28.11 -16.40
CA ARG A 87 25.26 27.51 -15.08
C ARG A 87 24.81 28.56 -14.08
N VAL A 88 23.70 28.28 -13.40
CA VAL A 88 23.19 29.08 -12.27
C VAL A 88 23.80 28.63 -10.95
N SER A 89 23.94 27.32 -10.77
CA SER A 89 24.35 26.76 -9.47
C SER A 89 25.86 26.88 -9.20
N PRO A 90 26.31 26.71 -7.94
CA PRO A 90 27.72 26.93 -7.54
C PRO A 90 28.77 25.97 -8.12
N GLY A 91 28.37 24.95 -8.90
CA GLY A 91 29.30 23.98 -9.51
C GLY A 91 29.87 22.93 -8.56
N HIS A 92 29.35 22.83 -7.33
CA HIS A 92 29.69 21.79 -6.37
C HIS A 92 28.49 21.50 -5.45
N GLY A 93 28.52 20.37 -4.76
CA GLY A 93 27.35 19.86 -4.05
C GLY A 93 26.26 19.37 -5.01
N LYS A 94 25.22 18.75 -4.47
CA LYS A 94 24.06 18.30 -5.26
C LYS A 94 23.12 19.47 -5.48
N THR A 95 22.40 19.47 -6.60
CA THR A 95 21.33 20.43 -6.88
C THR A 95 20.14 19.74 -7.53
N THR A 96 18.95 20.32 -7.39
CA THR A 96 17.71 19.77 -7.94
C THR A 96 16.61 20.81 -8.05
N CYS A 97 15.58 20.52 -8.87
CA CYS A 97 14.27 21.18 -8.87
C CYS A 97 14.34 22.72 -8.91
N ALA A 98 14.85 23.24 -10.01
CA ALA A 98 14.97 24.68 -10.21
C ALA A 98 13.69 25.30 -10.79
N PHE A 99 13.44 26.58 -10.54
CA PHE A 99 12.25 27.27 -11.06
C PHE A 99 12.47 28.78 -11.20
N PHE A 100 11.89 29.39 -12.24
CA PHE A 100 11.94 30.85 -12.41
C PHE A 100 10.90 31.55 -11.52
N ASN A 101 11.29 32.69 -10.95
CA ASN A 101 10.30 33.63 -10.43
C ASN A 101 9.46 34.17 -11.60
N PRO A 102 8.13 34.37 -11.44
CA PRO A 102 7.27 34.90 -12.50
C PRO A 102 7.73 36.26 -13.08
N ASN A 103 8.47 37.06 -12.30
CA ASN A 103 9.02 38.33 -12.75
C ASN A 103 10.35 38.19 -13.50
N GLY A 104 10.87 36.97 -13.68
CA GLY A 104 12.09 36.65 -14.44
C GLY A 104 13.41 37.07 -13.79
N ASN A 105 13.39 37.87 -12.73
CA ASN A 105 14.57 38.44 -12.08
C ASN A 105 15.33 37.49 -11.15
N ARG A 106 14.72 36.35 -10.81
CA ARG A 106 15.22 35.41 -9.82
C ARG A 106 14.89 33.98 -10.24
N VAL A 107 15.70 33.06 -9.75
CA VAL A 107 15.46 31.62 -9.81
C VAL A 107 15.57 31.05 -8.41
N LEU A 108 14.97 29.89 -8.19
CA LEU A 108 15.21 29.07 -7.00
C LEU A 108 15.67 27.67 -7.40
N PHE A 109 16.35 26.97 -6.49
CA PHE A 109 16.73 25.56 -6.62
C PHE A 109 17.13 24.98 -5.27
N GLY A 110 17.02 23.67 -5.10
CA GLY A 110 17.58 22.96 -3.93
C GLY A 110 19.09 22.75 -4.10
N SER A 111 19.88 22.91 -3.03
CA SER A 111 21.32 22.63 -3.07
C SER A 111 21.94 22.23 -1.73
N THR A 112 22.93 21.34 -1.79
CA THR A 112 23.77 20.94 -0.64
C THR A 112 25.17 21.59 -0.65
N HIS A 113 25.43 22.58 -1.51
CA HIS A 113 26.77 23.16 -1.65
C HIS A 113 27.33 23.77 -0.35
N HIS A 114 26.44 24.17 0.57
CA HIS A 114 26.80 24.75 1.86
C HIS A 114 27.21 23.71 2.90
N ASP A 115 26.99 22.41 2.64
CA ASP A 115 27.48 21.33 3.48
C ASP A 115 29.02 21.35 3.51
N PRO A 116 29.66 21.43 4.70
CA PRO A 116 31.11 21.38 4.82
C PRO A 116 31.75 20.16 4.14
N GLN A 117 31.01 19.04 4.01
CA GLN A 117 31.45 17.81 3.36
C GLN A 117 31.12 17.74 1.87
N ALA A 118 30.48 18.75 1.27
CA ALA A 118 30.01 18.69 -0.12
C ALA A 118 31.11 18.33 -1.12
N ARG A 119 32.31 18.91 -0.97
CA ARG A 119 33.46 18.64 -1.85
C ARG A 119 34.05 17.26 -1.62
N GLU A 120 34.08 16.79 -0.38
CA GLU A 120 34.54 15.43 -0.06
C GLU A 120 33.58 14.38 -0.63
N LYS A 121 32.26 14.56 -0.44
CA LYS A 121 31.21 13.73 -1.04
C LYS A 121 31.31 13.71 -2.57
N GLN A 122 31.61 14.86 -3.19
CA GLN A 122 31.85 14.95 -4.63
C GLN A 122 33.06 14.12 -5.09
N LYS A 123 34.19 14.24 -4.37
CA LYS A 123 35.38 13.43 -4.65
C LYS A 123 35.07 11.93 -4.49
N ALA A 124 34.39 11.55 -3.42
CA ALA A 124 34.03 10.16 -3.16
C ALA A 124 33.15 9.57 -4.26
N GLU A 125 32.22 10.35 -4.83
CA GLU A 125 31.41 9.91 -5.97
C GLU A 125 32.24 9.72 -7.25
N ILE A 126 33.19 10.61 -7.53
CA ILE A 126 34.12 10.47 -8.65
C ILE A 126 34.94 9.18 -8.50
N ASP A 127 35.53 8.97 -7.33
CA ASP A 127 36.33 7.77 -7.03
C ASP A 127 35.48 6.49 -7.13
N PHE A 128 34.23 6.53 -6.65
CA PHE A 128 33.30 5.42 -6.75
C PHE A 128 33.00 5.07 -8.22
N ARG A 129 32.71 6.07 -9.06
CA ARG A 129 32.47 5.85 -10.50
C ARG A 129 33.72 5.33 -11.22
N ALA A 130 34.89 5.85 -10.87
CA ALA A 130 36.17 5.39 -11.41
C ALA A 130 36.46 3.91 -11.07
N SER A 131 35.93 3.42 -9.95
CA SER A 131 36.06 2.00 -9.56
C SER A 131 35.28 1.03 -10.46
N GLY A 132 34.41 1.53 -11.36
CA GLY A 132 33.56 0.70 -12.23
C GLY A 132 32.38 0.03 -11.50
N LYS A 133 32.27 0.20 -10.19
CA LYS A 133 31.13 -0.30 -9.40
C LYS A 133 29.86 0.44 -9.78
N GLN A 134 28.75 -0.29 -9.85
CA GLN A 134 27.42 0.27 -10.09
C GLN A 134 26.58 0.16 -8.82
N ARG A 135 25.83 1.22 -8.52
CA ARG A 135 24.77 1.19 -7.51
C ARG A 135 23.42 1.37 -8.20
N ARG A 136 22.39 0.72 -7.67
CA ARG A 136 21.01 1.01 -8.10
C ARG A 136 20.72 2.48 -7.77
N TYR A 137 20.06 3.16 -8.70
CA TYR A 137 19.61 4.53 -8.46
C TYR A 137 18.66 4.59 -7.27
N SER A 138 18.92 5.52 -6.37
CA SER A 138 18.04 5.93 -5.28
C SER A 138 17.98 7.45 -5.29
N TRP A 139 16.82 8.03 -5.00
CA TRP A 139 16.75 9.46 -4.73
C TRP A 139 17.39 9.72 -3.38
N ASP A 140 18.28 10.71 -3.33
CA ASP A 140 19.02 11.05 -2.12
C ASP A 140 18.30 12.22 -1.41
N TYR A 141 17.63 11.91 -0.30
CA TYR A 141 17.04 12.92 0.59
C TYR A 141 18.11 13.49 1.53
N ASP A 142 19.05 14.27 0.97
CA ASP A 142 20.15 14.85 1.75
C ASP A 142 19.62 15.80 2.83
N GLU A 143 20.07 15.61 4.08
CA GLU A 143 19.60 16.38 5.24
C GLU A 143 20.10 17.83 5.31
N THR A 144 21.00 18.18 4.39
CA THR A 144 21.53 19.52 4.18
C THR A 144 21.03 20.12 2.86
N MET A 145 20.02 19.52 2.23
CA MET A 145 19.42 20.10 1.04
C MET A 145 18.56 21.27 1.46
N ASP A 146 19.00 22.48 1.13
CA ASP A 146 18.25 23.70 1.36
C ASP A 146 17.87 24.37 0.05
N ILE A 147 16.83 25.20 0.07
CA ILE A 147 16.43 26.00 -1.06
C ILE A 147 17.27 27.28 -1.07
N PHE A 148 17.79 27.61 -2.25
CA PHE A 148 18.51 28.84 -2.54
C PHE A 148 17.80 29.62 -3.63
N THR A 149 17.99 30.93 -3.64
CA THR A 149 17.62 31.82 -4.74
C THR A 149 18.85 32.54 -5.28
N ALA A 150 18.88 32.80 -6.57
CA ALA A 150 19.93 33.55 -7.24
C ALA A 150 19.34 34.38 -8.39
N ASN A 151 20.13 35.28 -8.96
CA ASN A 151 19.85 35.82 -10.28
C ASN A 151 20.00 34.70 -11.35
N PRO A 152 19.36 34.83 -12.53
CA PRO A 152 19.46 33.82 -13.59
C PRO A 152 20.89 33.55 -14.11
N ASP A 153 21.84 34.46 -13.87
CA ASP A 153 23.27 34.31 -14.19
C ASP A 153 24.07 33.62 -13.07
N GLY A 154 23.41 33.20 -11.98
CA GLY A 154 24.02 32.58 -10.80
C GLY A 154 24.59 33.56 -9.77
N SER A 155 24.56 34.86 -10.02
CA SER A 155 24.99 35.89 -9.06
C SER A 155 23.94 36.11 -7.95
N ASP A 156 24.32 36.83 -6.88
CA ASP A 156 23.43 37.15 -5.74
C ASP A 156 22.75 35.90 -5.11
N LEU A 157 23.53 34.82 -4.96
CA LEU A 157 23.08 33.57 -4.33
C LEU A 157 22.75 33.78 -2.86
N ARG A 158 21.56 33.35 -2.44
CA ARG A 158 21.03 33.46 -1.08
C ARG A 158 20.35 32.18 -0.65
N GLN A 159 20.64 31.73 0.56
CA GLN A 159 19.93 30.64 1.22
C GLN A 159 18.57 31.14 1.75
N ILE A 160 17.48 30.41 1.51
CA ILE A 160 16.14 30.79 1.98
C ILE A 160 15.52 29.79 2.96
N THR A 161 16.05 28.56 3.05
CA THR A 161 15.74 27.61 4.12
C THR A 161 17.02 27.19 4.84
N THR A 162 16.89 26.81 6.11
CA THR A 162 18.01 26.37 6.96
C THR A 162 17.62 25.19 7.86
N ALA A 163 16.45 24.61 7.62
CA ALA A 163 15.93 23.54 8.47
C ALA A 163 16.64 22.24 8.09
N ARG A 164 17.14 21.50 9.09
CA ARG A 164 17.71 20.17 8.84
C ARG A 164 16.64 19.28 8.19
N GLY A 165 16.99 18.70 7.06
CA GLY A 165 16.11 17.88 6.24
C GLY A 165 16.33 18.12 4.75
N TYR A 166 15.44 17.56 3.94
CA TYR A 166 15.44 17.71 2.50
C TYR A 166 14.44 18.78 2.09
N ASP A 167 14.86 20.04 1.98
CA ASP A 167 14.05 21.14 1.44
C ASP A 167 14.34 21.31 -0.06
N ALA A 168 13.39 20.88 -0.89
CA ALA A 168 13.54 20.92 -2.35
C ALA A 168 12.18 20.92 -3.06
N GLU A 169 12.17 20.64 -4.37
CA GLU A 169 10.95 20.52 -5.18
C GLU A 169 10.08 21.78 -5.08
N ALA A 170 10.75 22.93 -5.07
CA ALA A 170 10.11 24.21 -4.81
C ALA A 170 9.59 24.87 -6.08
N GLY A 171 8.50 25.61 -5.97
CA GLY A 171 7.91 26.39 -7.06
C GLY A 171 7.33 27.70 -6.56
N PHE A 172 7.47 28.76 -7.36
CA PHE A 172 6.86 30.06 -7.07
C PHE A 172 5.35 30.06 -7.38
N SER A 173 4.58 30.80 -6.59
CA SER A 173 3.18 31.10 -6.94
C SER A 173 3.12 32.00 -8.18
N PRO A 174 2.02 31.98 -8.96
CA PRO A 174 1.91 32.77 -10.19
C PRO A 174 2.12 34.28 -9.99
N ASN A 175 1.77 34.81 -8.80
CA ASN A 175 1.99 36.21 -8.43
C ASN A 175 3.38 36.49 -7.81
N GLY A 176 4.25 35.49 -7.70
CA GLY A 176 5.60 35.60 -7.19
C GLY A 176 5.71 35.93 -5.70
N LYS A 177 4.66 35.75 -4.89
CA LYS A 177 4.64 36.10 -3.45
C LYS A 177 4.83 34.92 -2.50
N LYS A 178 4.62 33.68 -2.98
CA LYS A 178 4.73 32.46 -2.18
C LYS A 178 5.63 31.45 -2.87
N ILE A 179 6.19 30.54 -2.07
CA ILE A 179 6.89 29.34 -2.51
C ILE A 179 6.18 28.15 -1.88
N VAL A 180 5.88 27.13 -2.68
CA VAL A 180 5.48 25.80 -2.21
C VAL A 180 6.63 24.84 -2.43
N PHE A 181 6.88 23.93 -1.49
CA PHE A 181 8.05 23.04 -1.54
C PHE A 181 7.82 21.75 -0.75
N SER A 182 8.69 20.76 -0.97
CA SER A 182 8.74 19.52 -0.19
C SER A 182 9.78 19.62 0.90
N SER A 183 9.45 19.12 2.09
CA SER A 183 10.40 19.06 3.22
C SER A 183 10.29 17.77 4.00
N THR A 184 11.43 17.20 4.40
CA THR A 184 11.51 16.10 5.39
C THR A 184 11.83 16.57 6.81
N ARG A 185 11.81 17.89 7.08
CA ARG A 185 12.21 18.47 8.38
C ARG A 185 11.45 17.89 9.58
N SER A 186 10.23 17.38 9.38
CA SER A 186 9.46 16.70 10.43
C SER A 186 10.13 15.44 10.96
N ALA A 187 11.05 14.84 10.21
CA ALA A 187 11.89 13.73 10.67
C ALA A 187 12.85 14.11 11.81
N TYR A 188 13.05 15.41 12.05
CA TYR A 188 13.98 15.92 13.06
C TYR A 188 13.26 16.62 14.23
N ALA A 189 11.95 16.42 14.37
CA ALA A 189 11.21 16.89 15.53
C ALA A 189 11.55 16.09 16.79
N ASP A 190 11.53 16.74 17.96
CA ASP A 190 11.90 16.11 19.24
C ASP A 190 10.89 15.06 19.73
N ASN A 191 9.65 15.12 19.23
CA ASN A 191 8.51 14.34 19.70
C ASN A 191 8.16 13.10 18.86
N LEU A 192 9.10 12.57 18.05
CA LEU A 192 8.87 11.35 17.27
C LEU A 192 8.59 10.13 18.17
N THR A 193 7.62 9.31 17.74
CA THR A 193 7.34 7.99 18.30
C THR A 193 8.53 7.03 18.10
N LYS A 194 8.54 5.88 18.80
CA LYS A 194 9.60 4.88 18.64
C LYS A 194 9.62 4.32 17.21
N GLU A 195 8.45 4.15 16.63
CA GLU A 195 8.24 3.66 15.27
C GLU A 195 8.74 4.67 14.23
N GLU A 196 8.43 5.96 14.39
CA GLU A 196 8.93 7.03 13.51
C GLU A 196 10.45 7.18 13.60
N LYS A 197 11.03 7.12 14.80
CA LYS A 197 12.49 7.13 14.95
C LYS A 197 13.14 6.00 14.17
N LYS A 198 12.54 4.80 14.16
CA LYS A 198 13.04 3.67 13.37
C LYS A 198 12.84 3.92 11.86
N LEU A 199 11.68 4.44 11.45
CA LEU A 199 11.39 4.76 10.05
C LEU A 199 12.37 5.76 9.47
N ARG A 200 12.74 6.79 10.23
CA ARG A 200 13.71 7.81 9.80
C ARG A 200 15.05 7.21 9.36
N GLU A 201 15.53 6.20 10.09
CA GLU A 201 16.83 5.58 9.80
C GLU A 201 16.79 4.64 8.56
N ILE A 202 15.61 4.22 8.11
CA ILE A 202 15.46 3.27 7.00
C ILE A 202 14.84 3.89 5.74
N ASP A 203 14.00 4.90 5.90
CA ASP A 203 13.32 5.59 4.82
C ASP A 203 12.95 7.03 5.25
N LEU A 204 13.86 7.97 4.98
CA LEU A 204 13.64 9.38 5.27
C LEU A 204 12.51 9.99 4.43
N SER A 205 12.21 9.41 3.25
CA SER A 205 11.16 9.91 2.37
C SER A 205 9.78 9.83 3.02
N TYR A 206 9.58 8.89 3.94
CA TYR A 206 8.34 8.76 4.72
C TYR A 206 7.91 10.06 5.44
N PHE A 207 8.86 10.96 5.70
CA PHE A 207 8.60 12.25 6.36
C PHE A 207 8.44 13.41 5.39
N GLY A 208 8.44 13.17 4.07
CA GLY A 208 8.29 14.21 3.07
C GLY A 208 6.88 14.77 3.05
N GLU A 209 6.78 16.07 3.24
CA GLU A 209 5.51 16.77 3.36
C GLU A 209 5.55 18.07 2.55
N ILE A 210 4.37 18.57 2.19
CA ILE A 210 4.23 19.83 1.48
C ILE A 210 4.24 21.00 2.46
N TYR A 211 5.05 22.00 2.18
CA TYR A 211 5.15 23.25 2.91
C TYR A 211 4.90 24.44 1.98
N ILE A 212 4.47 25.55 2.57
CA ILE A 212 4.32 26.85 1.88
C ILE A 212 4.99 27.95 2.71
N MET A 213 5.60 28.93 2.05
CA MET A 213 6.25 30.08 2.69
C MET A 213 6.16 31.35 1.84
N ASN A 214 6.54 32.49 2.42
CA ASN A 214 6.80 33.72 1.67
C ASN A 214 8.08 33.58 0.83
N THR A 215 8.22 34.38 -0.24
CA THR A 215 9.41 34.33 -1.11
C THR A 215 10.72 34.71 -0.43
N ASP A 216 10.67 35.40 0.71
CA ASP A 216 11.84 35.73 1.52
C ASP A 216 12.22 34.62 2.52
N GLY A 217 11.51 33.48 2.51
CA GLY A 217 11.71 32.35 3.42
C GLY A 217 10.93 32.45 4.73
N SER A 218 10.23 33.56 5.01
CA SER A 218 9.44 33.74 6.22
C SER A 218 8.07 33.04 6.15
N GLY A 219 7.43 32.85 7.31
CA GLY A 219 6.04 32.38 7.38
C GLY A 219 5.84 30.95 6.85
N GLN A 220 6.78 30.05 7.16
CA GLN A 220 6.74 28.66 6.70
C GLN A 220 5.65 27.86 7.43
N THR A 221 4.78 27.19 6.68
CA THR A 221 3.64 26.42 7.18
C THR A 221 3.61 25.03 6.53
N ARG A 222 3.44 23.98 7.34
CA ARG A 222 3.23 22.60 6.87
C ARG A 222 1.77 22.39 6.44
N LEU A 223 1.54 21.85 5.25
CA LEU A 223 0.20 21.64 4.68
C LEU A 223 -0.27 20.18 4.74
N THR A 224 0.65 19.22 4.78
CA THR A 224 0.31 17.78 4.81
C THR A 224 0.92 17.09 6.03
N GLN A 225 0.25 16.05 6.54
CA GLN A 225 0.65 15.30 7.75
C GLN A 225 0.31 13.80 7.63
N THR A 226 0.16 13.30 6.40
CA THR A 226 -0.35 11.95 6.16
C THR A 226 0.80 10.95 6.05
N PRO A 227 0.69 9.73 6.63
CA PRO A 227 1.71 8.68 6.47
C PRO A 227 2.08 8.40 5.01
N GLY A 228 3.35 8.54 4.68
CA GLY A 228 3.88 8.39 3.33
C GLY A 228 4.58 9.66 2.85
N TYR A 229 5.15 9.62 1.65
CA TYR A 229 5.84 10.74 1.05
C TYR A 229 4.89 11.60 0.22
N ASP A 230 4.76 12.88 0.56
CA ASP A 230 4.13 13.90 -0.27
C ASP A 230 5.20 14.81 -0.91
N GLY A 231 5.17 14.97 -2.23
CA GLY A 231 6.15 15.85 -2.88
C GLY A 231 5.85 16.35 -4.29
N GLY A 232 6.75 17.18 -4.80
CA GLY A 232 6.66 17.87 -6.11
C GLY A 232 5.42 18.74 -6.23
N PRO A 233 5.22 19.68 -5.29
CA PRO A 233 4.07 20.57 -5.35
C PRO A 233 4.25 21.66 -6.41
N PHE A 234 3.17 21.97 -7.12
CA PHE A 234 3.06 23.15 -7.99
C PHE A 234 1.75 23.89 -7.73
N PHE A 235 1.75 25.20 -7.94
CA PHE A 235 0.53 26.00 -7.90
C PHE A 235 -0.30 25.77 -9.17
N SER A 236 -1.62 25.87 -9.04
CA SER A 236 -2.50 26.07 -10.20
C SER A 236 -2.24 27.44 -10.85
N PRO A 237 -2.57 27.62 -12.15
CA PRO A 237 -2.30 28.88 -12.86
C PRO A 237 -2.98 30.11 -12.24
N ASP A 238 -4.14 29.91 -11.62
CA ASP A 238 -4.88 30.95 -10.89
C ASP A 238 -4.36 31.20 -9.46
N GLY A 239 -3.40 30.40 -9.00
CA GLY A 239 -2.80 30.47 -7.67
C GLY A 239 -3.74 30.03 -6.54
N GLN A 240 -4.87 29.38 -6.80
CA GLN A 240 -5.85 29.00 -5.77
C GLN A 240 -5.63 27.60 -5.19
N ARG A 241 -4.96 26.72 -5.92
CA ARG A 241 -4.71 25.32 -5.53
C ARG A 241 -3.25 24.95 -5.65
N ILE A 242 -2.89 23.86 -4.97
CA ILE A 242 -1.63 23.15 -5.09
C ILE A 242 -1.92 21.76 -5.65
N VAL A 243 -1.14 21.29 -6.61
CA VAL A 243 -1.10 19.90 -7.08
C VAL A 243 0.19 19.25 -6.61
N TRP A 244 0.14 17.99 -6.18
CA TRP A 244 1.33 17.22 -5.78
C TRP A 244 1.11 15.73 -5.98
N ARG A 245 2.17 14.93 -5.78
CA ARG A 245 2.07 13.48 -5.70
C ARG A 245 2.05 13.03 -4.24
N ARG A 246 1.19 12.08 -3.92
CA ARG A 246 1.12 11.43 -2.62
C ARG A 246 1.41 9.95 -2.76
N PHE A 247 2.37 9.46 -2.00
CA PHE A 247 2.68 8.05 -1.91
C PHE A 247 1.82 7.40 -0.82
N ASN A 248 1.45 6.14 -1.04
CA ASN A 248 0.91 5.33 0.05
C ASN A 248 1.99 5.02 1.10
N LYS A 249 1.57 4.49 2.25
CA LYS A 249 2.48 4.16 3.37
C LYS A 249 3.64 3.24 2.99
N SER A 250 3.46 2.37 1.98
CA SER A 250 4.51 1.44 1.53
C SER A 250 5.45 2.03 0.46
N GLY A 251 5.18 3.25 -0.03
CA GLY A 251 5.98 3.89 -1.08
C GLY A 251 5.83 3.30 -2.48
N SER A 252 4.89 2.37 -2.68
CA SER A 252 4.75 1.57 -3.91
C SER A 252 3.86 2.21 -4.96
N VAL A 253 2.88 3.02 -4.53
CA VAL A 253 1.89 3.68 -5.37
C VAL A 253 1.94 5.17 -5.07
N ALA A 254 1.91 5.98 -6.12
CA ALA A 254 1.84 7.43 -6.00
C ALA A 254 0.65 7.94 -6.81
N GLU A 255 -0.14 8.83 -6.22
CA GLU A 255 -1.33 9.36 -6.87
C GLU A 255 -1.31 10.89 -6.81
N ILE A 256 -1.80 11.52 -7.87
CA ILE A 256 -1.88 12.96 -7.97
C ILE A 256 -3.03 13.46 -7.11
N HIS A 257 -2.77 14.49 -6.32
CA HIS A 257 -3.76 15.15 -5.46
C HIS A 257 -3.76 16.66 -5.66
N THR A 258 -4.86 17.32 -5.28
CA THR A 258 -4.92 18.78 -5.19
C THR A 258 -5.55 19.26 -3.88
N MET A 259 -5.21 20.47 -3.45
CA MET A 259 -5.69 21.11 -2.21
C MET A 259 -5.70 22.63 -2.35
N LYS A 260 -6.36 23.34 -1.45
CA LYS A 260 -6.26 24.80 -1.29
C LYS A 260 -4.95 25.20 -0.60
N LEU A 261 -4.59 26.47 -0.70
CA LEU A 261 -3.33 26.98 -0.12
C LEU A 261 -3.25 26.92 1.42
N ASP A 262 -4.37 26.69 2.10
CA ASP A 262 -4.45 26.48 3.54
C ASP A 262 -4.40 24.99 3.95
N GLY A 263 -4.23 24.08 2.98
CA GLY A 263 -4.20 22.63 3.18
C GLY A 263 -5.57 21.94 3.16
N THR A 264 -6.67 22.70 3.01
CA THR A 264 -8.02 22.13 2.99
C THR A 264 -8.47 21.67 1.59
N ASP A 265 -9.61 20.98 1.51
CA ASP A 265 -10.23 20.51 0.24
C ASP A 265 -9.27 19.63 -0.59
N VAL A 266 -8.67 18.63 0.08
CA VAL A 266 -7.82 17.61 -0.54
C VAL A 266 -8.65 16.70 -1.45
N ARG A 267 -8.22 16.54 -2.71
CA ARG A 267 -8.87 15.70 -3.73
C ARG A 267 -7.87 14.76 -4.36
N LYS A 268 -8.21 13.46 -4.46
CA LYS A 268 -7.43 12.46 -5.20
C LYS A 268 -7.81 12.51 -6.69
N ILE A 269 -6.86 12.88 -7.55
CA ILE A 269 -7.08 13.12 -8.99
C ILE A 269 -6.80 11.87 -9.83
N THR A 270 -5.87 11.01 -9.43
CA THR A 270 -5.56 9.74 -10.12
C THR A 270 -5.89 8.53 -9.24
N GLN A 271 -6.29 7.42 -9.86
CA GLN A 271 -6.44 6.10 -9.23
C GLN A 271 -5.79 5.05 -10.13
N PHE A 272 -4.50 5.26 -10.38
CA PHE A 272 -3.73 4.50 -11.34
C PHE A 272 -3.09 3.26 -10.75
N ASN A 273 -3.12 3.09 -9.42
CA ASN A 273 -2.54 1.96 -8.69
C ASN A 273 -1.10 1.65 -9.15
N SER A 274 -0.40 2.70 -9.57
CA SER A 274 0.94 2.75 -10.10
C SER A 274 1.54 4.10 -9.72
N MET A 275 2.78 4.38 -10.09
CA MET A 275 3.41 5.65 -9.76
C MET A 275 2.93 6.72 -10.73
N SER A 276 1.96 7.53 -10.31
CA SER A 276 1.63 8.81 -10.94
C SER A 276 2.55 9.88 -10.35
N TRP A 277 3.37 10.49 -11.20
CA TRP A 277 4.49 11.33 -10.82
C TRP A 277 4.52 12.62 -11.65
N ALA A 278 5.14 13.67 -11.10
CA ALA A 278 5.42 14.95 -11.74
C ALA A 278 4.19 15.60 -12.38
N PRO A 279 3.15 15.89 -11.58
CA PRO A 279 1.96 16.56 -12.11
C PRO A 279 2.26 18.02 -12.44
N TYR A 280 1.71 18.52 -13.53
CA TYR A 280 1.79 19.93 -13.91
C TYR A 280 0.48 20.39 -14.54
N PHE A 281 0.01 21.59 -14.19
CA PHE A 281 -1.19 22.16 -14.78
C PHE A 281 -0.91 22.72 -16.17
N HIS A 282 -1.89 22.57 -17.06
CA HIS A 282 -1.95 23.44 -18.24
C HIS A 282 -2.27 24.89 -17.83
N PRO A 283 -1.76 25.92 -18.53
CA PRO A 283 -2.02 27.32 -18.17
C PRO A 283 -3.50 27.72 -18.12
N THR A 284 -4.40 26.99 -18.81
CA THR A 284 -5.86 27.21 -18.71
C THR A 284 -6.48 26.70 -17.41
N GLY A 285 -5.80 25.82 -16.67
CA GLY A 285 -6.29 25.20 -15.43
C GLY A 285 -7.27 24.05 -15.64
N GLU A 286 -7.59 23.67 -16.88
CA GLU A 286 -8.64 22.67 -17.17
C GLU A 286 -8.19 21.21 -16.94
N TYR A 287 -6.89 20.94 -17.01
CA TYR A 287 -6.35 19.60 -16.89
C TYR A 287 -4.92 19.59 -16.35
N ILE A 288 -4.49 18.41 -15.93
CA ILE A 288 -3.18 18.12 -15.35
C ILE A 288 -2.51 17.05 -16.22
N ILE A 289 -1.27 17.32 -16.63
CA ILE A 289 -0.39 16.32 -17.25
C ILE A 289 0.51 15.71 -16.18
N PHE A 290 0.80 14.41 -16.28
CA PHE A 290 1.65 13.71 -15.33
C PHE A 290 2.33 12.52 -16.03
N ALA A 291 3.39 11.99 -15.41
CA ALA A 291 4.03 10.76 -15.84
C ALA A 291 3.45 9.57 -15.07
N SER A 292 3.26 8.43 -15.72
CA SER A 292 2.90 7.20 -15.02
C SER A 292 3.62 5.99 -15.55
N ASN A 293 4.00 5.09 -14.63
CA ASN A 293 4.54 3.78 -14.96
C ASN A 293 3.47 2.69 -15.10
N LYS A 294 2.22 3.08 -15.38
CA LYS A 294 1.06 2.19 -15.59
C LYS A 294 1.34 1.06 -16.58
N LEU A 295 2.23 1.25 -17.55
CA LEU A 295 2.59 0.27 -18.58
C LEU A 295 3.90 -0.49 -18.32
N GLY A 296 4.47 -0.38 -17.12
CA GLY A 296 5.61 -1.16 -16.68
C GLY A 296 6.55 -0.38 -15.76
N PHE A 297 7.21 -1.07 -14.82
CA PHE A 297 8.04 -0.45 -13.77
C PHE A 297 9.07 0.56 -14.30
N SER A 298 9.72 0.26 -15.43
CA SER A 298 10.69 1.13 -16.10
C SER A 298 10.10 1.92 -17.27
N ASN A 299 8.81 1.76 -17.56
CA ASN A 299 8.11 2.45 -18.64
C ASN A 299 7.24 3.59 -18.09
N PHE A 300 7.83 4.77 -17.95
CA PHE A 300 7.09 5.98 -17.61
C PHE A 300 6.66 6.70 -18.88
N GLU A 301 5.38 6.96 -18.99
CA GLU A 301 4.79 7.68 -20.12
C GLU A 301 3.92 8.83 -19.64
N LEU A 302 3.65 9.79 -20.52
CA LEU A 302 2.84 10.96 -20.17
C LEU A 302 1.35 10.63 -20.30
N TYR A 303 0.58 11.11 -19.34
CA TYR A 303 -0.87 10.99 -19.27
C TYR A 303 -1.51 12.34 -18.93
N LEU A 304 -2.77 12.49 -19.31
CA LEU A 304 -3.58 13.68 -19.07
C LEU A 304 -4.84 13.32 -18.30
N VAL A 305 -5.22 14.13 -17.32
CA VAL A 305 -6.48 13.99 -16.58
C VAL A 305 -7.14 15.36 -16.41
N ASP A 306 -8.46 15.43 -16.44
CA ASP A 306 -9.16 16.66 -16.09
C ASP A 306 -8.80 17.14 -14.68
N ALA A 307 -8.82 18.46 -14.45
CA ALA A 307 -8.37 19.05 -13.20
C ALA A 307 -9.19 18.62 -11.96
N LEU A 308 -10.37 18.02 -12.17
CA LEU A 308 -11.23 17.48 -11.13
C LEU A 308 -11.06 15.96 -10.92
N GLY A 309 -10.33 15.26 -11.80
CA GLY A 309 -10.09 13.82 -11.73
C GLY A 309 -11.30 12.94 -12.08
N GLN A 310 -12.27 13.46 -12.83
CA GLN A 310 -13.56 12.80 -13.09
C GLN A 310 -13.51 11.74 -14.21
N HIS A 311 -12.52 11.83 -15.09
CA HIS A 311 -12.35 10.94 -16.24
C HIS A 311 -11.06 10.11 -16.15
N GLU A 312 -11.07 8.95 -16.81
CA GLU A 312 -9.89 8.13 -16.98
C GLU A 312 -8.79 8.97 -17.65
N PRO A 313 -7.54 8.92 -17.17
CA PRO A 313 -6.48 9.64 -17.82
C PRO A 313 -6.19 9.08 -19.21
N ILE A 314 -5.89 9.99 -20.11
CA ILE A 314 -5.58 9.70 -21.50
C ILE A 314 -4.07 9.62 -21.66
N ARG A 315 -3.61 8.60 -22.36
CA ARG A 315 -2.20 8.40 -22.67
C ARG A 315 -1.75 9.37 -23.77
N ILE A 316 -0.65 10.07 -23.53
CA ILE A 316 -0.10 11.10 -24.43
C ILE A 316 1.10 10.56 -25.21
N THR A 317 2.09 9.97 -24.53
CA THR A 317 3.23 9.33 -25.21
C THR A 317 3.01 7.83 -25.32
N LYS A 318 3.44 7.23 -26.43
CA LYS A 318 3.21 5.81 -26.74
C LYS A 318 4.50 4.99 -26.85
N ARG A 319 5.61 5.55 -26.39
CA ARG A 319 6.95 4.97 -26.54
C ARG A 319 7.41 4.39 -25.22
N ALA A 320 7.80 3.12 -25.24
CA ALA A 320 8.45 2.48 -24.11
C ALA A 320 9.75 3.20 -23.71
N GLY A 321 9.89 3.48 -22.42
CA GLY A 321 11.07 4.11 -21.83
C GLY A 321 10.68 5.07 -20.72
N PHE A 322 11.48 6.10 -20.53
CA PHE A 322 11.15 7.17 -19.60
C PHE A 322 10.73 8.39 -20.40
N ASP A 323 9.49 8.84 -20.21
CA ASP A 323 8.97 10.16 -20.49
C ASP A 323 8.35 10.68 -19.17
N GLY A 324 8.87 11.79 -18.65
CA GLY A 324 8.37 12.35 -17.40
C GLY A 324 8.76 13.80 -17.20
N LEU A 325 8.37 14.36 -16.05
CA LEU A 325 8.58 15.78 -15.72
C LEU A 325 8.04 16.72 -16.82
N PRO A 326 6.77 16.55 -17.23
CA PRO A 326 6.15 17.38 -18.27
C PRO A 326 5.86 18.80 -17.77
N VAL A 327 6.15 19.81 -18.60
CA VAL A 327 5.89 21.22 -18.31
C VAL A 327 5.38 21.91 -19.58
N PHE A 328 4.22 22.57 -19.48
CA PHE A 328 3.68 23.37 -20.58
C PHE A 328 4.40 24.73 -20.66
N SER A 329 4.55 25.25 -21.88
CA SER A 329 4.95 26.65 -22.06
C SER A 329 3.90 27.60 -21.46
N PRO A 330 4.25 28.84 -21.06
CA PRO A 330 3.31 29.78 -20.45
C PRO A 330 2.07 30.07 -21.31
N ASN A 331 2.24 30.03 -22.64
CA ASN A 331 1.13 30.21 -23.59
C ASN A 331 0.34 28.93 -23.91
N GLY A 332 0.70 27.78 -23.31
CA GLY A 332 0.01 26.50 -23.49
C GLY A 332 0.20 25.83 -24.85
N SER A 333 1.03 26.39 -25.73
CA SER A 333 1.19 25.89 -27.11
C SER A 333 2.31 24.86 -27.29
N GLN A 334 3.15 24.67 -26.28
CA GLN A 334 4.26 23.71 -26.31
C GLN A 334 4.32 22.89 -25.03
N LEU A 335 4.89 21.69 -25.14
CA LEU A 335 5.19 20.81 -24.02
C LEU A 335 6.69 20.51 -24.02
N CYS A 336 7.34 20.73 -22.88
CA CYS A 336 8.69 20.26 -22.57
C CYS A 336 8.59 19.05 -21.64
N TRP A 337 9.43 18.02 -21.83
CA TRP A 337 9.50 16.89 -20.92
C TRP A 337 10.89 16.25 -20.95
N THR A 338 11.19 15.46 -19.93
CA THR A 338 12.42 14.65 -19.87
C THR A 338 12.14 13.30 -20.52
N SER A 339 12.97 12.89 -21.47
CA SER A 339 12.85 11.63 -22.17
C SER A 339 14.16 10.90 -22.35
N ASN A 340 14.16 9.57 -22.26
CA ASN A 340 15.27 8.72 -22.67
C ASN A 340 15.16 8.21 -24.12
N ALA A 341 14.38 8.90 -24.97
CA ALA A 341 14.26 8.63 -26.41
C ALA A 341 15.52 9.01 -27.21
N THR A 342 16.70 8.79 -26.63
CA THR A 342 18.01 9.02 -27.22
C THR A 342 18.63 7.70 -27.65
N PRO A 343 19.57 7.69 -28.61
CA PRO A 343 20.27 6.47 -29.02
C PRO A 343 20.94 5.76 -27.83
N GLU A 344 21.53 6.51 -26.91
CA GLU A 344 22.26 6.03 -25.73
C GLU A 344 21.36 5.74 -24.52
N LYS A 345 20.02 5.92 -24.64
CA LYS A 345 19.04 5.78 -23.53
C LYS A 345 19.31 6.69 -22.34
N GLN A 346 20.03 7.78 -22.55
CA GLN A 346 20.24 8.83 -21.58
C GLN A 346 19.04 9.78 -21.56
N SER A 347 18.58 10.16 -20.36
CA SER A 347 17.52 11.14 -20.20
C SER A 347 17.99 12.52 -20.66
N GLN A 348 17.25 13.15 -21.56
CA GLN A 348 17.48 14.48 -22.10
C GLN A 348 16.15 15.24 -22.16
N LEU A 349 16.19 16.55 -22.35
CA LEU A 349 14.98 17.35 -22.54
C LEU A 349 14.50 17.27 -23.99
N PHE A 350 13.19 17.17 -24.16
CA PHE A 350 12.49 17.21 -25.43
C PHE A 350 11.42 18.30 -25.39
N ILE A 351 11.14 18.88 -26.55
CA ILE A 351 10.09 19.87 -26.73
C ILE A 351 9.26 19.56 -27.97
N ALA A 352 7.96 19.84 -27.91
CA ALA A 352 7.03 19.67 -29.01
C ALA A 352 5.94 20.74 -29.01
N ASN A 353 5.32 20.94 -30.16
CA ASN A 353 4.06 21.67 -30.25
C ASN A 353 2.93 20.84 -29.63
N TRP A 354 2.11 21.48 -28.82
CA TRP A 354 1.00 20.88 -28.08
C TRP A 354 -0.35 21.18 -28.73
N ASN A 355 -1.15 20.14 -28.96
CA ASN A 355 -2.52 20.28 -29.46
C ASN A 355 -3.53 20.39 -28.31
N HIS A 356 -3.71 21.60 -27.78
CA HIS A 356 -4.63 21.87 -26.67
C HIS A 356 -6.09 21.50 -26.99
N ASN A 357 -6.61 21.89 -28.16
CA ASN A 357 -8.00 21.59 -28.53
C ASN A 357 -8.24 20.08 -28.66
N GLY A 358 -7.28 19.35 -29.23
CA GLY A 358 -7.34 17.89 -29.29
C GLY A 358 -7.33 17.24 -27.91
N ALA A 359 -6.54 17.77 -26.97
CA ALA A 359 -6.50 17.29 -25.60
C ALA A 359 -7.85 17.46 -24.87
N LEU A 360 -8.49 18.62 -25.00
CA LEU A 360 -9.82 18.87 -24.44
C LEU A 360 -10.88 17.95 -25.04
N ALA A 361 -10.88 17.79 -26.37
CA ALA A 361 -11.81 16.90 -27.06
C ALA A 361 -11.64 15.44 -26.63
N ALA A 362 -10.39 14.99 -26.45
CA ALA A 362 -10.10 13.63 -25.99
C ALA A 362 -10.57 13.43 -24.54
N LEU A 363 -10.33 14.38 -23.63
CA LEU A 363 -10.79 14.33 -22.24
C LEU A 363 -12.30 14.20 -22.13
N GLN A 364 -13.06 14.95 -22.94
CA GLN A 364 -14.52 14.85 -22.98
C GLN A 364 -15.02 13.47 -23.44
N GLN A 365 -14.23 12.75 -24.24
CA GLN A 365 -14.56 11.41 -24.73
C GLN A 365 -14.04 10.29 -23.82
N SER A 366 -13.15 10.60 -22.88
CA SER A 366 -12.59 9.61 -21.96
C SER A 366 -13.68 9.04 -21.05
N PRO A 367 -13.64 7.73 -20.74
CA PRO A 367 -14.58 7.14 -19.79
C PRO A 367 -14.57 7.89 -18.46
N SER A 368 -15.74 8.18 -17.91
CA SER A 368 -15.81 8.66 -16.53
C SER A 368 -15.33 7.55 -15.59
N ARG A 369 -14.44 7.87 -14.64
CA ARG A 369 -13.94 6.88 -13.64
C ARG A 369 -15.01 6.36 -12.71
N ASN A 370 -16.16 7.00 -12.70
CA ASN A 370 -17.34 6.52 -11.98
C ASN A 370 -18.07 5.38 -12.75
N LYS A 371 -17.38 4.63 -13.65
CA LYS A 371 -17.89 3.44 -14.35
C LYS A 371 -16.86 2.30 -14.45
N THR A 372 -17.11 1.22 -13.71
CA THR A 372 -16.44 -0.10 -13.74
C THR A 372 -16.41 -0.72 -15.15
N THR A 373 -15.26 -1.24 -15.64
CA THR A 373 -15.20 -2.03 -16.91
C THR A 373 -14.19 -3.19 -16.87
N LEU A 374 -14.68 -4.42 -17.11
CA LEU A 374 -14.04 -5.75 -17.09
C LEU A 374 -13.35 -6.12 -18.43
N VAL A 375 -12.20 -6.84 -18.46
CA VAL A 375 -11.71 -7.62 -19.65
C VAL A 375 -10.80 -8.84 -19.28
N ALA A 376 -11.02 -9.98 -19.96
CA ALA A 376 -10.62 -11.40 -19.74
C ALA A 376 -9.14 -11.85 -19.94
N SER A 377 -8.76 -13.03 -19.39
CA SER A 377 -7.39 -13.60 -19.31
C SER A 377 -7.04 -14.75 -20.30
N SER A 378 -5.73 -15.00 -20.50
CA SER A 378 -5.09 -16.03 -21.38
C SER A 378 -5.35 -17.49 -20.92
N PRO A 379 -5.30 -18.50 -21.85
CA PRO A 379 -5.63 -19.90 -21.52
C PRO A 379 -4.56 -20.66 -20.71
N PHE A 380 -3.33 -20.17 -20.59
CA PHE A 380 -2.28 -20.79 -19.77
C PHE A 380 -2.03 -19.96 -18.50
N VAL A 381 -2.04 -20.62 -17.34
CA VAL A 381 -1.66 -19.98 -16.06
C VAL A 381 -0.15 -19.75 -16.07
N THR A 382 0.28 -18.50 -16.18
CA THR A 382 1.69 -18.14 -16.18
C THR A 382 2.21 -17.86 -14.77
N GLU A 383 3.54 -17.91 -14.59
CA GLU A 383 4.17 -17.45 -13.35
C GLU A 383 3.78 -15.99 -13.03
N SER A 384 3.62 -15.14 -14.05
CA SER A 384 3.14 -13.77 -13.91
C SER A 384 1.70 -13.67 -13.42
N ASP A 385 0.79 -14.53 -13.88
CA ASP A 385 -0.61 -14.54 -13.41
C ASP A 385 -0.68 -14.92 -11.94
N ILE A 386 0.03 -15.99 -11.56
CA ILE A 386 0.12 -16.42 -10.15
C ILE A 386 0.72 -15.29 -9.31
N LYS A 387 1.83 -14.68 -9.75
CA LYS A 387 2.44 -13.55 -9.04
C LYS A 387 1.49 -12.36 -8.92
N ARG A 388 0.70 -12.03 -9.94
CA ARG A 388 -0.31 -10.95 -9.90
C ARG A 388 -1.34 -11.23 -8.82
N HIS A 389 -2.00 -12.39 -8.87
CA HIS A 389 -3.04 -12.75 -7.90
C HIS A 389 -2.48 -12.82 -6.48
N VAL A 390 -1.32 -13.44 -6.29
CA VAL A 390 -0.67 -13.53 -4.98
C VAL A 390 -0.24 -12.15 -4.48
N ALA A 391 0.36 -11.32 -5.34
CA ALA A 391 0.80 -9.97 -4.95
C ALA A 391 -0.38 -9.10 -4.52
N TYR A 392 -1.49 -9.12 -5.25
CA TYR A 392 -2.69 -8.40 -4.84
C TYR A 392 -3.31 -8.99 -3.57
N LEU A 393 -3.63 -10.29 -3.55
CA LEU A 393 -4.29 -10.95 -2.41
C LEU A 393 -3.44 -10.99 -1.12
N ALA A 394 -2.12 -10.77 -1.23
CA ALA A 394 -1.22 -10.64 -0.10
C ALA A 394 -0.73 -9.19 0.12
N SER A 395 -1.26 -8.21 -0.62
CA SER A 395 -0.83 -6.81 -0.50
C SER A 395 -1.22 -6.19 0.84
N ASP A 396 -0.42 -5.19 1.24
CA ASP A 396 -0.71 -4.35 2.41
C ASP A 396 -2.01 -3.56 2.25
N GLU A 397 -2.45 -3.28 1.01
CA GLU A 397 -3.71 -2.58 0.70
C GLU A 397 -4.95 -3.29 1.28
N LEU A 398 -4.87 -4.61 1.41
CA LEU A 398 -5.94 -5.40 1.98
C LEU A 398 -5.95 -5.36 3.51
N GLU A 399 -4.92 -4.83 4.19
CA GLU A 399 -4.84 -4.72 5.65
C GLU A 399 -5.14 -6.03 6.43
N GLY A 400 -5.06 -7.17 5.73
CA GLY A 400 -5.51 -8.49 6.20
C GLY A 400 -6.93 -8.88 5.76
N ARG A 401 -7.06 -10.11 5.26
CA ARG A 401 -8.32 -10.69 4.73
C ARG A 401 -9.10 -11.50 5.75
N ARG A 402 -9.21 -11.01 6.98
CA ARG A 402 -10.00 -11.69 8.01
C ARG A 402 -11.49 -11.50 7.70
N THR A 403 -12.31 -12.55 7.84
CA THR A 403 -13.77 -12.47 7.65
C THR A 403 -14.38 -11.26 8.37
N GLY A 404 -15.13 -10.43 7.65
CA GLY A 404 -15.72 -9.18 8.12
C GLY A 404 -14.86 -7.92 8.03
N THR A 405 -13.57 -7.99 7.65
CA THR A 405 -12.72 -6.81 7.44
C THR A 405 -13.00 -6.11 6.11
N GLU A 406 -12.52 -4.88 5.95
CA GLU A 406 -12.52 -4.22 4.64
C GLU A 406 -11.64 -4.97 3.63
N GLY A 407 -10.52 -5.50 4.10
CA GLY A 407 -9.62 -6.36 3.32
C GLY A 407 -10.26 -7.56 2.66
N ILE A 408 -11.05 -8.34 3.40
CA ILE A 408 -11.71 -9.52 2.81
C ILE A 408 -12.75 -9.10 1.75
N ARG A 409 -13.38 -7.93 1.89
CA ARG A 409 -14.32 -7.41 0.88
C ARG A 409 -13.59 -7.02 -0.40
N LYS A 410 -12.49 -6.25 -0.29
CA LYS A 410 -11.62 -5.92 -1.42
C LYS A 410 -11.11 -7.17 -2.14
N ALA A 411 -10.71 -8.20 -1.38
CA ALA A 411 -10.28 -9.47 -1.93
C ALA A 411 -11.42 -10.27 -2.61
N ALA A 412 -12.61 -10.26 -2.02
CA ALA A 412 -13.79 -10.89 -2.59
C ALA A 412 -14.23 -10.18 -3.89
N ASP A 413 -14.13 -8.85 -3.92
CA ASP A 413 -14.39 -8.05 -5.10
C ASP A 413 -13.41 -8.37 -6.22
N TYR A 414 -12.13 -8.42 -5.89
CA TYR A 414 -11.10 -8.86 -6.84
C TYR A 414 -11.35 -10.27 -7.39
N ILE A 415 -11.63 -11.26 -6.53
CA ILE A 415 -11.90 -12.64 -6.98
C ILE A 415 -13.15 -12.70 -7.85
N ARG A 416 -14.20 -11.93 -7.51
CA ARG A 416 -15.42 -11.85 -8.31
C ARG A 416 -15.13 -11.32 -9.71
N ASP A 417 -14.36 -10.26 -9.78
CA ASP A 417 -14.00 -9.62 -11.04
C ASP A 417 -13.16 -10.56 -11.92
N GLU A 418 -12.23 -11.33 -11.33
CA GLU A 418 -11.44 -12.34 -12.03
C GLU A 418 -12.30 -13.51 -12.55
N LEU A 419 -13.24 -14.02 -11.74
CA LEU A 419 -14.14 -15.11 -12.14
C LEU A 419 -15.12 -14.67 -13.24
N ALA A 420 -15.67 -13.46 -13.12
CA ALA A 420 -16.52 -12.88 -14.15
C ALA A 420 -15.75 -12.64 -15.45
N SER A 421 -14.49 -12.17 -15.35
CA SER A 421 -13.62 -11.94 -16.50
C SER A 421 -13.19 -13.24 -17.18
N ALA A 422 -13.14 -14.36 -16.46
CA ALA A 422 -12.89 -15.68 -17.02
C ALA A 422 -14.16 -16.34 -17.60
N GLU A 423 -15.28 -15.62 -17.68
CA GLU A 423 -16.58 -16.08 -18.19
C GLU A 423 -17.19 -17.27 -17.41
N LEU A 424 -16.75 -17.50 -16.17
CA LEU A 424 -17.42 -18.48 -15.31
C LEU A 424 -18.81 -17.97 -14.93
N LYS A 425 -19.77 -18.89 -14.85
CA LYS A 425 -21.15 -18.52 -14.50
C LYS A 425 -21.30 -18.38 -12.98
N PRO A 426 -22.00 -17.34 -12.49
CA PRO A 426 -22.25 -17.18 -11.06
C PRO A 426 -23.09 -18.33 -10.49
N LEU A 427 -22.73 -18.80 -9.29
CA LEU A 427 -23.46 -19.83 -8.54
C LEU A 427 -23.62 -19.44 -7.06
N GLY A 428 -23.82 -18.15 -6.80
CA GLY A 428 -24.10 -17.61 -5.47
C GLY A 428 -25.50 -17.93 -4.97
N THR A 429 -25.82 -17.44 -3.77
CA THR A 429 -27.13 -17.69 -3.13
C THR A 429 -28.28 -17.02 -3.88
N GLU A 430 -28.00 -15.90 -4.55
CA GLU A 430 -28.95 -15.16 -5.38
C GLU A 430 -28.70 -15.45 -6.87
N ALA A 431 -29.78 -15.60 -7.65
CA ALA A 431 -29.69 -15.89 -9.07
C ALA A 431 -28.90 -14.79 -9.82
N GLY A 432 -27.86 -15.20 -10.56
CA GLY A 432 -26.99 -14.28 -11.30
C GLY A 432 -25.89 -13.62 -10.47
N SER A 433 -25.76 -13.94 -9.18
CA SER A 433 -24.71 -13.40 -8.30
C SER A 433 -23.61 -14.43 -8.04
N PHE A 434 -22.36 -14.00 -8.00
CA PHE A 434 -21.25 -14.84 -7.51
C PHE A 434 -21.23 -14.96 -5.99
N ASP A 435 -22.00 -14.12 -5.29
CA ASP A 435 -21.97 -14.06 -3.83
C ASP A 435 -22.78 -15.20 -3.22
N HIS A 436 -22.08 -16.14 -2.58
CA HIS A 436 -22.70 -17.10 -1.69
C HIS A 436 -22.62 -16.60 -0.25
N THR A 437 -23.74 -16.08 0.24
CA THR A 437 -23.79 -15.47 1.58
C THR A 437 -23.77 -16.56 2.64
N PHE A 438 -22.85 -16.43 3.59
CA PHE A 438 -22.82 -17.25 4.79
C PHE A 438 -22.83 -16.39 6.03
N GLU A 439 -23.33 -16.96 7.12
CA GLU A 439 -23.27 -16.31 8.42
C GLU A 439 -22.02 -16.75 9.17
N PHE A 440 -21.24 -15.77 9.61
CA PHE A 440 -20.13 -15.98 10.54
C PHE A 440 -20.44 -15.28 11.85
N THR A 441 -19.71 -15.64 12.90
CA THR A 441 -19.77 -14.88 14.15
C THR A 441 -18.90 -13.65 13.95
N GLY A 442 -19.40 -12.42 13.96
CA GLY A 442 -18.59 -11.19 13.82
C GLY A 442 -18.23 -10.53 15.15
N GLY A 443 -18.58 -11.18 16.26
CA GLY A 443 -18.36 -10.75 17.63
C GLY A 443 -19.02 -11.73 18.60
N VAL A 444 -18.58 -11.73 19.85
CA VAL A 444 -19.22 -12.52 20.91
C VAL A 444 -19.53 -11.64 22.09
N GLU A 445 -20.72 -11.81 22.64
CA GLU A 445 -21.19 -11.11 23.82
C GLU A 445 -21.43 -12.15 24.93
N LEU A 446 -20.88 -11.89 26.11
CA LEU A 446 -21.13 -12.69 27.31
C LEU A 446 -22.21 -11.99 28.11
N VAL A 447 -23.39 -12.60 28.20
CA VAL A 447 -24.47 -12.12 29.06
C VAL A 447 -24.25 -12.67 30.47
N LYS A 448 -24.02 -11.78 31.44
CA LYS A 448 -23.61 -12.13 32.80
C LYS A 448 -24.55 -13.13 33.47
N GLU A 449 -25.86 -12.92 33.34
CA GLU A 449 -26.90 -13.73 33.99
C GLU A 449 -27.01 -15.16 33.42
N ASN A 450 -26.46 -15.38 32.22
CA ASN A 450 -26.56 -16.66 31.51
C ASN A 450 -25.27 -17.49 31.55
N ASN A 451 -24.22 -16.98 32.22
CA ASN A 451 -22.96 -17.71 32.42
C ASN A 451 -22.73 -17.90 33.91
N GLN A 452 -22.53 -19.15 34.31
CA GLN A 452 -22.36 -19.52 35.71
C GLN A 452 -21.33 -20.65 35.82
N MET A 453 -20.53 -20.60 36.88
CA MET A 453 -19.63 -21.68 37.24
C MET A 453 -19.70 -21.86 38.74
N ILE A 454 -20.09 -23.06 39.16
CA ILE A 454 -20.26 -23.43 40.57
C ILE A 454 -19.37 -24.64 40.85
N LEU A 455 -18.56 -24.56 41.89
CA LEU A 455 -17.96 -25.71 42.53
C LEU A 455 -18.93 -26.26 43.58
N ARG A 456 -19.35 -27.52 43.41
CA ARG A 456 -20.20 -28.20 44.38
C ARG A 456 -19.39 -28.52 45.62
N GLY A 457 -19.86 -28.04 46.77
CA GLY A 457 -19.24 -28.39 48.04
C GLY A 457 -19.54 -29.84 48.42
N HIS A 458 -18.51 -30.61 48.75
CA HIS A 458 -18.66 -31.95 49.32
C HIS A 458 -19.34 -31.93 50.72
N THR A 459 -19.50 -30.74 51.33
CA THR A 459 -20.11 -30.47 52.65
C THR A 459 -21.43 -29.70 52.58
N GLY A 460 -21.98 -29.42 51.39
CA GLY A 460 -23.33 -28.86 51.21
C GLY A 460 -23.40 -27.36 50.87
N GLU A 461 -22.29 -26.63 50.76
CA GLU A 461 -22.27 -25.25 50.27
C GLU A 461 -21.61 -25.14 48.90
N ASP A 462 -22.33 -24.55 47.94
CA ASP A 462 -21.85 -24.32 46.60
C ASP A 462 -21.04 -23.02 46.51
N HIS A 463 -19.86 -23.08 45.92
CA HIS A 463 -19.04 -21.90 45.67
C HIS A 463 -19.25 -21.40 44.24
N THR A 464 -19.76 -20.17 44.10
CA THR A 464 -19.98 -19.54 42.79
C THR A 464 -18.81 -18.64 42.40
N PHE A 465 -18.27 -18.85 41.20
CA PHE A 465 -17.19 -18.04 40.65
C PHE A 465 -17.71 -16.82 39.88
N ALA A 466 -16.94 -15.74 39.83
CA ALA A 466 -17.31 -14.51 39.13
C ALA A 466 -16.84 -14.49 37.67
N LEU A 467 -17.78 -14.22 36.75
CA LEU A 467 -17.50 -14.03 35.33
C LEU A 467 -16.55 -12.84 35.11
N ASN A 468 -15.60 -12.97 34.17
CA ASN A 468 -14.55 -12.00 33.82
C ASN A 468 -13.51 -11.70 34.91
N LYS A 469 -13.65 -12.30 36.10
CA LYS A 469 -12.63 -12.29 37.16
C LYS A 469 -12.01 -13.68 37.32
N ASP A 470 -12.83 -14.67 37.63
CA ASP A 470 -12.40 -16.03 37.94
C ASP A 470 -12.51 -16.94 36.72
N PHE A 471 -13.53 -16.75 35.88
CA PHE A 471 -13.70 -17.52 34.65
C PHE A 471 -14.24 -16.68 33.50
N ARG A 472 -13.98 -17.13 32.27
CA ARG A 472 -14.49 -16.55 31.03
C ARG A 472 -14.59 -17.61 29.94
N PRO A 473 -15.80 -17.92 29.43
CA PRO A 473 -15.95 -18.76 28.25
C PRO A 473 -15.23 -18.16 27.04
N LEU A 474 -14.52 -18.99 26.27
CA LEU A 474 -13.89 -18.54 25.03
C LEU A 474 -14.93 -18.42 23.92
N ALA A 475 -14.75 -17.51 22.96
CA ALA A 475 -15.67 -17.29 21.83
C ALA A 475 -16.12 -18.58 21.11
N PHE A 476 -15.19 -19.54 21.14
CA PHE A 476 -15.26 -20.97 20.88
C PHE A 476 -16.34 -21.89 21.41
N SER A 477 -16.73 -21.60 22.65
CA SER A 477 -17.31 -22.56 23.60
C SER A 477 -18.65 -23.05 23.09
N ALA A 478 -18.95 -24.35 23.28
CA ALA A 478 -20.35 -24.78 23.18
C ALA A 478 -21.16 -24.01 24.24
N ASN A 479 -22.44 -23.73 23.93
CA ASN A 479 -23.39 -23.29 24.94
C ASN A 479 -24.00 -24.55 25.56
N GLY A 480 -24.31 -24.48 26.84
CA GLY A 480 -24.91 -25.60 27.54
C GLY A 480 -24.57 -25.57 29.02
N GLU A 481 -25.24 -26.47 29.72
CA GLU A 481 -24.99 -26.74 31.12
C GLU A 481 -24.40 -28.14 31.21
N ILE A 482 -23.25 -28.24 31.86
CA ILE A 482 -22.58 -29.51 32.10
C ILE A 482 -22.22 -29.60 33.58
N GLU A 483 -22.15 -30.83 34.06
CA GLU A 483 -21.62 -31.14 35.37
C GLU A 483 -20.64 -32.30 35.22
N GLY A 484 -19.52 -32.22 35.93
CA GLY A 484 -18.51 -33.27 35.88
C GLY A 484 -17.34 -33.02 36.81
N GLU A 485 -16.60 -34.10 37.05
CA GLU A 485 -15.36 -34.03 37.81
C GLU A 485 -14.23 -33.44 36.98
N VAL A 486 -13.35 -32.69 37.64
CA VAL A 486 -12.19 -32.06 37.01
C VAL A 486 -11.01 -33.04 36.93
N ILE A 487 -10.30 -33.03 35.81
CA ILE A 487 -9.03 -33.75 35.64
C ILE A 487 -8.00 -32.82 35.01
N PHE A 488 -6.82 -32.71 35.63
CA PHE A 488 -5.72 -31.93 35.06
C PHE A 488 -4.95 -32.78 34.05
N ALA A 489 -4.72 -32.24 32.84
CA ALA A 489 -4.02 -32.92 31.75
C ALA A 489 -2.85 -32.06 31.24
N GLY A 490 -2.04 -31.51 32.15
CA GLY A 490 -0.81 -30.80 31.83
C GLY A 490 -1.01 -29.67 30.81
N TYR A 491 -0.19 -29.64 29.76
CA TYR A 491 -0.34 -28.67 28.65
C TYR A 491 -1.42 -29.06 27.63
N GLY A 492 -2.11 -30.19 27.76
CA GLY A 492 -3.18 -30.59 26.82
C GLY A 492 -2.71 -30.76 25.37
N LEU A 493 -1.44 -31.13 25.16
CA LEU A 493 -0.84 -31.28 23.83
C LEU A 493 -0.75 -32.76 23.44
N THR A 494 -1.01 -33.05 22.17
CA THR A 494 -0.68 -34.34 21.55
C THR A 494 0.08 -34.08 20.26
N LYS A 495 1.39 -34.39 20.25
CA LYS A 495 2.28 -34.37 19.11
C LYS A 495 2.73 -35.80 18.80
N PRO A 496 2.36 -36.36 17.63
CA PRO A 496 2.82 -37.68 17.21
C PRO A 496 4.32 -37.66 16.90
N GLY A 497 5.01 -38.80 17.07
CA GLY A 497 6.43 -38.93 16.76
C GLY A 497 7.11 -40.15 17.41
N LYS A 498 8.39 -40.35 17.10
CA LYS A 498 9.25 -41.37 17.75
C LYS A 498 9.58 -40.98 19.20
N LEU A 499 10.14 -41.93 19.97
CA LEU A 499 10.63 -41.69 21.33
C LEU A 499 11.61 -40.49 21.34
N GLY A 500 11.45 -39.56 22.28
CA GLY A 500 12.21 -38.30 22.32
C GLY A 500 11.64 -37.14 21.48
N VAL A 501 10.78 -37.44 20.48
CA VAL A 501 10.12 -36.41 19.65
C VAL A 501 8.63 -36.27 19.97
N ARG A 502 7.97 -37.37 20.38
CA ARG A 502 6.55 -37.39 20.81
C ARG A 502 6.31 -36.52 22.05
N TYR A 503 5.08 -36.02 22.19
CA TYR A 503 4.60 -35.38 23.42
C TYR A 503 3.11 -35.69 23.56
N ASN A 504 2.65 -36.22 24.69
CA ASN A 504 1.23 -36.54 24.87
C ASN A 504 0.77 -36.30 26.31
N SER A 505 0.06 -35.20 26.55
CA SER A 505 -0.47 -34.86 27.87
C SER A 505 -1.61 -35.77 28.34
N TYR A 506 -2.25 -36.50 27.43
CA TYR A 506 -3.36 -37.41 27.75
C TYR A 506 -2.90 -38.85 27.98
N GLY A 507 -1.60 -39.12 27.86
CA GLY A 507 -1.04 -40.45 28.03
C GLY A 507 -1.36 -41.02 29.42
N GLY A 508 -2.15 -42.09 29.48
CA GLY A 508 -2.53 -42.75 30.74
C GLY A 508 -3.68 -42.11 31.51
N LEU A 509 -4.33 -41.06 30.99
CA LEU A 509 -5.47 -40.40 31.64
C LEU A 509 -6.79 -40.87 31.03
N ASN A 510 -7.77 -41.21 31.88
CA ASN A 510 -9.15 -41.38 31.44
C ASN A 510 -9.90 -40.05 31.56
N VAL A 511 -9.98 -39.32 30.44
CA VAL A 511 -10.69 -38.02 30.38
C VAL A 511 -12.11 -38.14 29.85
N LYS A 512 -12.58 -39.36 29.53
CA LYS A 512 -13.93 -39.58 29.03
C LYS A 512 -14.95 -39.16 30.09
N ASP A 513 -15.90 -38.32 29.68
CA ASP A 513 -16.97 -37.78 30.51
C ASP A 513 -16.51 -36.85 31.65
N LYS A 514 -15.27 -36.34 31.60
CA LYS A 514 -14.68 -35.43 32.60
C LYS A 514 -14.54 -33.99 32.08
N ILE A 515 -14.36 -33.05 33.01
CA ILE A 515 -13.97 -31.66 32.72
C ILE A 515 -12.44 -31.60 32.75
N VAL A 516 -11.79 -31.38 31.61
CA VAL A 516 -10.33 -31.38 31.52
C VAL A 516 -9.79 -29.99 31.84
N MET A 517 -8.79 -29.87 32.69
CA MET A 517 -8.04 -28.63 32.95
C MET A 517 -6.64 -28.71 32.35
N VAL A 518 -6.24 -27.69 31.58
CA VAL A 518 -4.93 -27.62 30.92
C VAL A 518 -4.25 -26.27 31.09
N LEU A 519 -2.92 -26.28 31.06
CA LEU A 519 -2.08 -25.09 30.98
C LEU A 519 -2.13 -24.47 29.58
N ARG A 520 -2.15 -23.14 29.52
CA ARG A 520 -1.91 -22.37 28.28
C ARG A 520 -0.45 -22.50 27.83
N TYR A 521 -0.18 -22.32 26.54
CA TYR A 521 1.15 -22.42 25.91
C TYR A 521 1.73 -23.85 25.89
N VAL A 522 3.04 -23.95 26.01
CA VAL A 522 3.87 -25.17 25.95
C VAL A 522 4.86 -25.12 27.12
N PRO A 523 5.55 -26.23 27.45
CA PRO A 523 6.59 -26.23 28.49
C PRO A 523 7.57 -25.06 28.35
N GLU A 524 7.89 -24.41 29.47
CA GLU A 524 8.67 -23.17 29.46
C GLU A 524 10.20 -23.41 29.50
N GLU A 525 10.68 -24.46 30.17
CA GLU A 525 12.12 -24.75 30.35
C GLU A 525 12.65 -25.80 29.35
N ILE A 526 12.33 -25.60 28.06
CA ILE A 526 12.78 -26.43 26.94
C ILE A 526 13.60 -25.64 25.92
N SER A 527 14.36 -26.34 25.06
CA SER A 527 15.13 -25.70 24.00
C SER A 527 14.24 -24.92 23.01
N VAL A 528 14.80 -23.89 22.37
CA VAL A 528 14.09 -23.03 21.41
C VAL A 528 13.49 -23.85 20.26
N ASP A 529 14.26 -24.80 19.72
CA ASP A 529 13.80 -25.68 18.64
C ASP A 529 12.64 -26.58 19.09
N ARG A 530 12.73 -27.12 20.31
CA ARG A 530 11.66 -27.94 20.89
C ARG A 530 10.38 -27.12 21.06
N ARG A 531 10.51 -25.88 21.52
CA ARG A 531 9.40 -24.93 21.69
C ARG A 531 8.74 -24.59 20.35
N GLN A 532 9.50 -24.33 19.29
CA GLN A 532 8.94 -24.08 17.95
C GLN A 532 8.14 -25.27 17.41
N GLN A 533 8.62 -26.50 17.65
CA GLN A 533 7.90 -27.70 17.24
C GLN A 533 6.57 -27.87 18.00
N LEU A 534 6.54 -27.60 19.30
CA LEU A 534 5.34 -27.72 20.13
C LEU A 534 4.34 -26.58 19.90
N ASN A 535 4.81 -25.38 19.54
CA ASN A 535 3.95 -24.22 19.28
C ASN A 535 2.93 -24.47 18.16
N ARG A 536 3.22 -25.36 17.21
CA ARG A 536 2.26 -25.80 16.17
C ARG A 536 1.01 -26.49 16.76
N TYR A 537 1.09 -26.98 17.99
CA TYR A 537 0.04 -27.69 18.71
C TYR A 537 -0.52 -26.89 19.90
N ALA A 538 0.00 -25.68 20.16
CA ALA A 538 -0.33 -24.89 21.36
C ALA A 538 -1.65 -24.12 21.28
N GLY A 539 -2.27 -24.06 20.09
CA GLY A 539 -3.50 -23.33 19.87
C GLY A 539 -4.65 -23.83 20.74
N LEU A 540 -5.42 -22.91 21.35
CA LEU A 540 -6.50 -23.25 22.28
C LEU A 540 -7.58 -24.14 21.64
N ARG A 541 -7.87 -23.93 20.35
CA ARG A 541 -8.78 -24.79 19.57
C ARG A 541 -8.23 -26.20 19.38
N TYR A 542 -6.93 -26.34 19.13
CA TYR A 542 -6.31 -27.66 19.02
C TYR A 542 -6.42 -28.40 20.35
N LYS A 543 -6.14 -27.74 21.47
CA LYS A 543 -6.30 -28.34 22.81
C LYS A 543 -7.74 -28.77 23.08
N ALA A 544 -8.73 -27.94 22.72
CA ALA A 544 -10.15 -28.27 22.83
C ALA A 544 -10.55 -29.47 21.96
N LEU A 545 -10.05 -29.52 20.72
CA LEU A 545 -10.27 -30.65 19.81
C LEU A 545 -9.71 -31.94 20.40
N ILE A 546 -8.46 -31.91 20.89
CA ILE A 546 -7.84 -33.09 21.49
C ILE A 546 -8.59 -33.52 22.75
N ALA A 547 -8.96 -32.59 23.64
CA ALA A 547 -9.75 -32.92 24.83
C ALA A 547 -11.07 -33.60 24.45
N ARG A 548 -11.82 -33.03 23.50
CA ARG A 548 -13.07 -33.60 23.00
C ARG A 548 -12.87 -34.97 22.37
N ASN A 549 -11.87 -35.13 21.51
CA ASN A 549 -11.62 -36.40 20.83
C ASN A 549 -11.21 -37.51 21.81
N ASN A 550 -10.65 -37.15 22.97
CA ASN A 550 -10.42 -38.10 24.07
C ASN A 550 -11.65 -38.28 24.99
N GLY A 551 -12.80 -37.65 24.67
CA GLY A 551 -14.07 -37.84 25.36
C GLY A 551 -14.40 -36.83 26.46
N ALA A 552 -13.65 -35.72 26.60
CA ALA A 552 -13.94 -34.69 27.60
C ALA A 552 -15.31 -34.05 27.39
N LYS A 553 -16.00 -33.69 28.48
CA LYS A 553 -17.26 -32.92 28.48
C LYS A 553 -17.05 -31.42 28.41
N ALA A 554 -15.93 -30.91 28.95
CA ALA A 554 -15.54 -29.50 28.90
C ALA A 554 -14.02 -29.35 29.03
N LEU A 555 -13.50 -28.18 28.67
CA LEU A 555 -12.09 -27.82 28.81
C LEU A 555 -11.93 -26.51 29.58
N LEU A 556 -11.17 -26.54 30.67
CA LEU A 556 -10.68 -25.39 31.42
C LEU A 556 -9.24 -25.08 30.98
N ILE A 557 -8.96 -23.81 30.72
CA ILE A 557 -7.65 -23.32 30.30
C ILE A 557 -7.15 -22.33 31.33
N VAL A 558 -6.03 -22.63 31.96
CA VAL A 558 -5.38 -21.74 32.93
C VAL A 558 -4.04 -21.26 32.39
N THR A 559 -3.76 -19.96 32.50
CA THR A 559 -2.42 -19.43 32.20
C THR A 559 -1.53 -19.73 33.40
N GLY A 560 -0.58 -20.65 33.23
CA GLY A 560 0.25 -21.15 34.32
C GLY A 560 1.12 -20.07 35.00
N PRO A 561 1.50 -20.25 36.28
CA PRO A 561 2.36 -19.32 37.03
C PRO A 561 3.72 -19.00 36.40
N ASN A 562 4.30 -19.91 35.62
CA ASN A 562 5.60 -19.73 34.94
C ASN A 562 5.45 -19.17 33.51
N SER A 563 4.22 -18.99 33.02
CA SER A 563 3.96 -18.60 31.63
C SER A 563 3.76 -17.08 31.47
N PRO A 564 3.95 -16.54 30.25
CA PRO A 564 3.61 -15.15 29.95
C PRO A 564 2.15 -14.83 30.26
N ASN A 565 1.89 -13.70 30.92
CA ASN A 565 0.57 -13.31 31.44
C ASN A 565 0.01 -14.26 32.52
N ALA A 566 0.90 -14.82 33.36
CA ALA A 566 0.58 -15.70 34.48
C ALA A 566 -0.73 -15.33 35.20
N GLY A 567 -1.61 -16.31 35.37
CA GLY A 567 -2.88 -16.20 36.07
C GLY A 567 -3.97 -15.36 35.39
N LYS A 568 -3.67 -14.63 34.31
CA LYS A 568 -4.66 -13.84 33.58
C LYS A 568 -5.57 -14.72 32.72
N LEU A 569 -6.85 -14.36 32.69
CA LEU A 569 -7.84 -14.91 31.75
C LEU A 569 -7.40 -14.63 30.32
N ALA A 570 -7.60 -15.61 29.43
CA ALA A 570 -7.47 -15.40 28.00
C ALA A 570 -8.41 -14.27 27.54
N SER A 571 -7.91 -13.43 26.64
CA SER A 571 -8.73 -12.36 26.06
C SER A 571 -9.91 -12.97 25.31
N LEU A 572 -11.06 -12.30 25.40
CA LEU A 572 -12.21 -12.60 24.56
C LEU A 572 -11.88 -12.16 23.14
N SER A 573 -11.04 -12.93 22.46
CA SER A 573 -10.67 -12.70 21.09
C SER A 573 -11.67 -13.39 20.18
N PHE A 574 -12.08 -12.68 19.13
CA PHE A 574 -12.88 -13.26 18.07
C PHE A 574 -12.12 -14.43 17.43
N ASP A 575 -12.81 -15.51 17.09
CA ASP A 575 -12.22 -16.73 16.54
C ASP A 575 -12.92 -17.10 15.22
N THR A 576 -12.14 -17.29 14.15
CA THR A 576 -12.60 -17.24 12.74
C THR A 576 -13.26 -18.51 12.23
N SER A 577 -13.21 -19.63 12.96
CA SER A 577 -13.89 -20.86 12.54
C SER A 577 -15.39 -20.89 12.90
N MET A 578 -16.19 -21.37 11.94
CA MET A 578 -17.65 -21.54 12.04
C MET A 578 -18.07 -22.63 13.03
N ALA A 579 -17.18 -23.57 13.36
CA ALA A 579 -17.47 -24.70 14.22
C ALA A 579 -17.20 -24.37 15.71
N GLY A 580 -18.18 -24.60 16.58
CA GLY A 580 -17.94 -24.60 18.02
C GLY A 580 -16.94 -25.70 18.41
N ALA A 581 -16.34 -25.59 19.60
CA ALA A 581 -15.52 -26.68 20.15
C ALA A 581 -16.31 -28.00 20.26
N GLY A 582 -17.64 -27.96 20.30
CA GLY A 582 -18.51 -29.11 20.58
C GLY A 582 -18.60 -29.44 22.08
N ILE A 583 -17.79 -28.78 22.90
CA ILE A 583 -17.79 -28.84 24.36
C ILE A 583 -17.61 -27.43 24.93
N PRO A 584 -18.03 -27.14 26.16
CA PRO A 584 -17.71 -25.89 26.82
C PRO A 584 -16.21 -25.71 26.98
N VAL A 585 -15.68 -24.53 26.63
CA VAL A 585 -14.25 -24.18 26.74
C VAL A 585 -14.12 -22.85 27.47
N ILE A 586 -13.48 -22.88 28.63
CA ILE A 586 -13.48 -21.77 29.59
C ILE A 586 -12.04 -21.43 29.98
N SER A 587 -11.67 -20.16 29.87
CA SER A 587 -10.47 -19.67 30.55
C SER A 587 -10.78 -19.47 32.03
N ILE A 588 -9.92 -19.98 32.91
CA ILE A 588 -10.01 -19.74 34.36
C ILE A 588 -8.79 -18.94 34.82
N SER A 589 -8.95 -18.19 35.91
CA SER A 589 -7.87 -17.44 36.54
C SER A 589 -6.84 -18.38 37.15
N GLY A 590 -5.63 -17.88 37.36
CA GLY A 590 -4.59 -18.63 38.07
C GLY A 590 -5.01 -19.00 39.49
N GLU A 591 -5.69 -18.07 40.18
CA GLU A 591 -6.23 -18.27 41.53
C GLU A 591 -7.23 -19.42 41.56
N MET A 592 -8.18 -19.44 40.62
CA MET A 592 -9.16 -20.52 40.51
C MET A 592 -8.50 -21.85 40.12
N GLY A 593 -7.61 -21.86 39.12
CA GLY A 593 -6.94 -23.09 38.71
C GLY A 593 -6.07 -23.69 39.83
N ASN A 594 -5.47 -22.83 40.66
CA ASN A 594 -4.68 -23.24 41.82
C ASN A 594 -5.57 -23.79 42.95
N SER A 595 -6.70 -23.16 43.26
CA SER A 595 -7.60 -23.65 44.32
C SER A 595 -8.18 -25.04 44.03
N LEU A 596 -8.40 -25.38 42.76
CA LEU A 596 -8.88 -26.71 42.35
C LEU A 596 -7.86 -27.84 42.60
N VAL A 597 -6.56 -27.55 42.56
CA VAL A 597 -5.49 -28.55 42.80
C VAL A 597 -4.99 -28.53 44.25
N GLU A 598 -5.11 -27.40 44.94
CA GLU A 598 -4.77 -27.25 46.37
C GLU A 598 -5.58 -28.19 47.25
N PHE A 599 -6.80 -28.54 46.84
CA PHE A 599 -7.64 -29.51 47.52
C PHE A 599 -6.97 -30.90 47.70
N TYR A 600 -5.97 -31.22 46.87
CA TYR A 600 -5.17 -32.45 46.95
C TYR A 600 -3.72 -32.20 47.40
N GLY A 601 -3.45 -31.05 48.03
CA GLY A 601 -2.13 -30.68 48.54
C GLY A 601 -1.10 -30.45 47.43
N LYS A 602 -1.54 -29.96 46.25
CA LYS A 602 -0.67 -29.57 45.13
C LYS A 602 -0.84 -28.09 44.82
N SER A 603 0.22 -27.44 44.34
CA SER A 603 0.09 -26.11 43.73
C SER A 603 0.21 -26.17 42.21
N LEU A 604 -0.46 -25.25 41.51
CA LEU A 604 -0.37 -25.15 40.05
C LEU A 604 1.06 -24.84 39.59
N LYS A 605 1.82 -24.13 40.42
CA LYS A 605 3.24 -23.80 40.17
C LYS A 605 4.13 -25.04 40.24
N GLU A 606 3.94 -25.92 41.24
CA GLU A 606 4.66 -27.19 41.32
C GLU A 606 4.35 -28.08 40.11
N LEU A 607 3.06 -28.21 39.76
CA LEU A 607 2.62 -28.99 38.62
C LEU A 607 3.26 -28.46 37.32
N GLN A 608 3.20 -27.14 37.06
CA GLN A 608 3.79 -26.56 35.87
C GLN A 608 5.32 -26.72 35.83
N THR A 609 6.02 -26.42 36.93
CA THR A 609 7.49 -26.51 37.00
C THR A 609 7.99 -27.93 36.70
N SER A 610 7.25 -28.95 37.13
CA SER A 610 7.58 -30.35 36.82
C SER A 610 7.45 -30.67 35.31
N LEU A 611 6.48 -30.03 34.64
CA LEU A 611 6.20 -30.22 33.21
C LEU A 611 7.10 -29.39 32.30
N ASP A 612 7.58 -28.24 32.78
CA ASP A 612 8.38 -27.29 32.01
C ASP A 612 9.71 -27.88 31.52
N LYS A 613 10.23 -28.88 32.22
CA LYS A 613 11.48 -29.58 31.89
C LYS A 613 11.29 -30.84 31.03
N GLU A 614 10.05 -31.14 30.60
CA GLU A 614 9.68 -32.41 29.97
C GLU A 614 10.16 -33.66 30.75
N ASN A 615 10.19 -33.58 32.09
CA ASN A 615 10.67 -34.68 32.91
C ASN A 615 9.76 -35.92 32.71
N PRO A 616 10.30 -37.08 32.27
CA PRO A 616 9.51 -38.29 32.00
C PRO A 616 8.87 -38.90 33.26
N HIS A 617 9.33 -38.50 34.45
CA HIS A 617 8.76 -38.87 35.74
C HIS A 617 7.77 -37.83 36.29
N ALA A 618 7.53 -36.74 35.58
CA ALA A 618 6.54 -35.74 35.98
C ALA A 618 5.12 -36.29 35.88
N VAL A 619 4.26 -35.82 36.77
CA VAL A 619 2.83 -36.12 36.74
C VAL A 619 2.21 -35.37 35.56
N HIS A 620 2.08 -36.05 34.42
CA HIS A 620 1.51 -35.47 33.19
C HIS A 620 0.02 -35.15 33.30
N GLY A 621 -0.68 -35.79 34.24
CA GLY A 621 -2.03 -35.40 34.63
C GLY A 621 -2.41 -35.92 36.01
N LEU A 622 -3.42 -35.27 36.59
CA LEU A 622 -3.86 -35.46 37.97
C LEU A 622 -5.39 -35.53 37.98
N SER A 623 -5.94 -36.66 38.41
CA SER A 623 -7.39 -36.80 38.67
C SER A 623 -7.75 -36.05 39.95
N LEU A 624 -8.85 -35.30 39.94
CA LEU A 624 -9.33 -34.53 41.09
C LEU A 624 -10.72 -35.08 41.52
N PRO A 625 -10.81 -36.30 42.06
CA PRO A 625 -12.08 -36.98 42.37
C PRO A 625 -12.85 -36.29 43.50
N GLY A 626 -14.08 -35.83 43.23
CA GLY A 626 -14.87 -35.02 44.18
C GLY A 626 -14.84 -33.51 43.91
N ILE A 627 -13.98 -33.02 43.02
CA ILE A 627 -14.07 -31.66 42.49
C ILE A 627 -15.06 -31.65 41.34
N VAL A 628 -16.33 -31.40 41.65
CA VAL A 628 -17.42 -31.36 40.68
C VAL A 628 -17.77 -29.92 40.35
N LEU A 629 -17.61 -29.54 39.09
CA LEU A 629 -18.04 -28.23 38.59
C LEU A 629 -19.36 -28.37 37.84
N ASN A 630 -20.34 -27.56 38.21
CA ASN A 630 -21.46 -27.22 37.34
C ASN A 630 -21.08 -25.97 36.53
N ILE A 631 -21.12 -26.09 35.21
CA ILE A 631 -20.73 -25.03 34.29
C ILE A 631 -21.88 -24.76 33.33
N LYS A 632 -22.45 -23.57 33.45
CA LYS A 632 -23.39 -23.01 32.47
C LYS A 632 -22.67 -22.00 31.60
N THR A 633 -22.60 -22.30 30.31
CA THR A 633 -22.02 -21.41 29.31
C THR A 633 -23.09 -20.92 28.35
N HIS A 634 -23.13 -19.61 28.17
CA HIS A 634 -23.94 -18.97 27.14
C HIS A 634 -23.15 -17.85 26.48
N ILE A 635 -22.78 -18.10 25.24
CA ILE A 635 -22.18 -17.12 24.35
C ILE A 635 -23.23 -16.68 23.35
N LYS A 636 -23.53 -15.39 23.34
CA LYS A 636 -24.32 -14.78 22.27
C LYS A 636 -23.37 -14.46 21.13
N ARG A 637 -23.49 -15.24 20.06
CA ARG A 637 -22.70 -15.03 18.84
C ARG A 637 -23.38 -13.94 18.04
N ILE A 638 -22.73 -12.80 17.89
CA ILE A 638 -23.20 -11.74 17.00
C ILE A 638 -22.97 -12.26 15.59
N ARG A 639 -24.03 -12.72 14.93
CA ARG A 639 -23.92 -13.18 13.54
C ARG A 639 -23.76 -11.97 12.64
N LYS A 640 -22.73 -12.00 11.81
CA LYS A 640 -22.55 -11.11 10.68
C LYS A 640 -22.60 -11.95 9.42
N LYS A 641 -23.02 -11.35 8.33
CA LYS A 641 -22.98 -11.98 7.02
C LYS A 641 -21.68 -11.61 6.35
N ASP A 642 -21.04 -12.60 5.76
CA ASP A 642 -19.98 -12.40 4.78
C ASP A 642 -20.30 -13.25 3.56
N LYS A 643 -19.50 -13.11 2.51
CA LYS A 643 -19.78 -13.71 1.21
C LYS A 643 -18.61 -14.58 0.80
N ASN A 644 -18.88 -15.85 0.51
CA ASN A 644 -18.02 -16.64 -0.36
C ASN A 644 -18.26 -16.19 -1.80
N ILE A 645 -17.27 -16.36 -2.66
CA ILE A 645 -17.42 -16.12 -4.10
C ILE A 645 -17.43 -17.47 -4.79
N ILE A 646 -18.55 -17.81 -5.44
CA ILE A 646 -18.76 -19.11 -6.07
C ILE A 646 -19.13 -18.91 -7.54
N ALA A 647 -18.42 -19.63 -8.40
CA ALA A 647 -18.66 -19.68 -9.83
C ALA A 647 -18.62 -21.14 -10.33
N VAL A 648 -19.23 -21.38 -11.49
CA VAL A 648 -19.19 -22.68 -12.19
C VAL A 648 -18.54 -22.52 -13.55
N LEU A 649 -17.61 -23.41 -13.86
CA LEU A 649 -17.06 -23.59 -15.20
C LEU A 649 -17.93 -24.62 -15.93
N PRO A 650 -18.74 -24.23 -16.93
CA PRO A 650 -19.55 -25.19 -17.67
C PRO A 650 -18.65 -26.09 -18.53
N PRO A 651 -19.05 -27.36 -18.77
CA PRO A 651 -18.31 -28.25 -19.67
C PRO A 651 -18.26 -27.69 -21.10
N THR A 652 -17.11 -27.84 -21.76
CA THR A 652 -16.90 -27.49 -23.17
C THR A 652 -17.28 -28.69 -24.05
N ASP A 653 -18.33 -28.56 -24.86
CA ASP A 653 -18.77 -29.63 -25.75
C ASP A 653 -17.76 -29.89 -26.87
N GLN A 654 -16.98 -30.97 -26.75
CA GLN A 654 -16.80 -32.02 -27.76
C GLN A 654 -15.88 -33.15 -27.24
N ALA A 655 -16.46 -34.06 -26.45
CA ALA A 655 -16.32 -35.50 -26.68
C ALA A 655 -17.37 -36.23 -25.84
N SER A 656 -18.14 -37.06 -26.54
CA SER A 656 -19.17 -37.95 -26.08
C SER A 656 -18.81 -38.79 -24.83
N VAL A 657 -19.81 -38.89 -23.94
CA VAL A 657 -20.18 -40.06 -23.12
C VAL A 657 -19.44 -40.28 -21.79
N ALA A 658 -20.25 -40.11 -20.74
CA ALA A 658 -20.25 -40.82 -19.45
C ALA A 658 -18.99 -40.78 -18.59
N SER A 659 -18.90 -39.77 -17.73
CA SER A 659 -18.57 -40.01 -16.31
C SER A 659 -18.97 -38.79 -15.47
N THR A 660 -19.66 -39.05 -14.38
CA THR A 660 -20.07 -38.11 -13.32
C THR A 660 -18.97 -37.11 -12.97
N PRO A 661 -19.27 -35.81 -12.84
CA PRO A 661 -18.27 -34.81 -12.47
C PRO A 661 -17.75 -35.10 -11.05
N GLU A 662 -16.44 -35.30 -10.93
CA GLU A 662 -15.75 -35.28 -9.64
C GLU A 662 -15.69 -33.83 -9.15
N TYR A 663 -16.37 -33.56 -8.04
CA TYR A 663 -16.34 -32.28 -7.36
C TYR A 663 -14.96 -32.06 -6.74
N VAL A 664 -14.27 -30.99 -7.11
CA VAL A 664 -13.17 -30.44 -6.31
C VAL A 664 -13.75 -29.30 -5.46
N MET A 665 -13.96 -29.54 -4.17
CA MET A 665 -14.07 -28.45 -3.19
C MET A 665 -12.66 -27.89 -2.98
N LEU A 666 -12.45 -26.61 -3.31
CA LEU A 666 -11.33 -25.82 -2.82
C LEU A 666 -11.68 -25.14 -1.49
#